data_AF-A0A3D4RVM9-F1
#
_entry.id   AF-A0A3D4RVM9-F1
#
_cell.length_a   1.000
_cell.length_b   1.000
_cell.length_c   1.000
_cell.angle_alpha   90.00
_cell.angle_beta   90.00
_cell.angle_gamma   90.00
#
_symmetry.space_group_name_H-M   'P 1'
#
loop_
_entity.id
_entity.type
_entity.pdbx_description
1 polymer ?
#
loop_
_entity_poly.entity_id
_entity_poly.type
_entity_poly.pdbx_seq_one_letter_code
_entity_poly.pdbx_strand_id
1 'polypeptide(L)'
;SNGNPRPEEGLIVKFDGKHWVDELQRIWDQKVPFSLPDKDVFKIDASANPPQIVGWYQHVGTVLYNMIVNPVNGKVYVSNTEARNEVRFEGVRPADSDLSSVIGHLHETRISILGDENAFRDSVLHRHLNKHIDYDRIPAPTGTKDNSLALPRGMAISPTGDTLYLAAKGSSKIGVFKISELEDDSFVPNAADHIRVSGGGPTGLALSKDGKRLFALTRFNNAVVVIDTDKKIEVESHSLFNPEPASLVAGRPYLYDAYRTSSNGEAACGSCHVDGDVDQLAWDLGDPLQDSKPNRNVAQQDVKVLLPYHPMKGPMTTQSIRGIRGHGSLHWRGDRTAADQGEDPNDVVGAFKAFNPAFVSLMGRDSMLSDSEMQLFAEFAQQISYPPNPIRSLDNSLTPDQKEGRDIYFNYRIREVNNRTCNSCHRLDPEQGLFGTNTKISNAGQSQQYKIPHFRNMYTKVGMFGRAITDHIVHGDDQLMGDQIRGFGFLHNGAVDTVFRTLFPIMSVEQGRKLEQFILAFDSNLAPIVGQQVTLTNSNFARAQGRIDLMVERADAGECDLIAKARVDAHQRGWYRRGDGLFVSDLGKASLSTDKQLRNMVARGDTAALTYTCTPPGSGVRMGVDRDLDGLFDSDAAVLSSVGRVLPGKSSMAAR
;
A
#
# COMPACT_ATOMS: atom_id res chain seq x y z
N SER A 1 21.96 -28.85 0.87
CA SER A 1 22.73 -30.06 0.47
C SER A 1 24.18 -29.77 0.02
N ASN A 2 24.87 -28.71 0.47
CA ASN A 2 26.27 -28.44 0.04
C ASN A 2 27.31 -28.40 1.19
N GLY A 3 26.96 -28.86 2.40
CA GLY A 3 27.87 -28.85 3.56
C GLY A 3 28.22 -27.45 4.12
N ASN A 4 27.78 -26.36 3.48
CA ASN A 4 27.89 -25.02 4.04
C ASN A 4 26.98 -24.89 5.27
N PRO A 5 27.50 -24.46 6.43
CA PRO A 5 26.66 -24.23 7.59
C PRO A 5 25.63 -23.15 7.27
N ARG A 6 24.37 -23.43 7.59
CA ARG A 6 23.27 -22.47 7.49
C ARG A 6 23.62 -21.23 8.31
N PRO A 7 23.43 -20.00 7.78
CA PRO A 7 23.62 -18.80 8.57
C PRO A 7 22.63 -18.80 9.73
N GLU A 8 23.06 -18.33 10.89
CA GLU A 8 22.20 -18.14 12.04
C GLU A 8 21.24 -16.99 11.72
N GLU A 9 19.95 -17.29 11.67
CA GLU A 9 18.89 -16.36 11.30
C GLU A 9 17.81 -16.29 12.37
N GLY A 10 17.07 -15.19 12.39
CA GLY A 10 15.93 -15.00 13.29
C GLY A 10 14.84 -16.05 13.08
N LEU A 11 13.89 -16.09 14.01
CA LEU A 11 12.70 -16.93 13.95
C LEU A 11 11.45 -16.06 14.05
N ILE A 12 10.37 -16.53 13.43
CA ILE A 12 9.03 -15.98 13.64
C ILE A 12 8.41 -16.77 14.79
N VAL A 13 7.84 -16.04 15.75
CA VAL A 13 7.12 -16.63 16.89
C VAL A 13 5.68 -16.12 16.90
N LYS A 14 4.76 -17.00 17.29
CA LYS A 14 3.33 -16.72 17.40
C LYS A 14 2.88 -16.98 18.82
N PHE A 15 2.02 -16.12 19.36
CA PHE A 15 1.42 -16.35 20.66
C PHE A 15 0.30 -17.39 20.53
N ASP A 16 0.39 -18.50 21.27
CA ASP A 16 -0.56 -19.62 21.21
C ASP A 16 -1.74 -19.48 22.19
N GLY A 17 -1.85 -18.31 22.85
CA GLY A 17 -2.78 -18.05 23.94
C GLY A 17 -2.14 -18.16 25.33
N LYS A 18 -0.94 -18.73 25.43
CA LYS A 18 -0.19 -18.88 26.68
C LYS A 18 1.29 -18.52 26.55
N HIS A 19 1.93 -18.93 25.47
CA HIS A 19 3.36 -18.79 25.20
C HIS A 19 3.61 -18.25 23.79
N TRP A 20 4.71 -17.53 23.62
CA TRP A 20 5.30 -17.24 22.32
C TRP A 20 6.06 -18.46 21.84
N VAL A 21 5.59 -19.09 20.77
CA VAL A 21 6.19 -20.32 20.24
C VAL A 21 6.63 -20.16 18.80
N ASP A 22 7.70 -20.85 18.43
CA ASP A 22 8.09 -20.98 17.02
C ASP A 22 7.37 -22.15 16.33
N GLU A 23 7.68 -22.38 15.05
CA GLU A 23 7.09 -23.46 14.25
C GLU A 23 7.29 -24.86 14.84
N LEU A 24 8.33 -25.05 15.66
CA LEU A 24 8.64 -26.32 16.34
C LEU A 24 8.03 -26.40 17.75
N GLN A 25 7.14 -25.46 18.11
CA GLN A 25 6.50 -25.35 19.42
C GLN A 25 7.48 -25.10 20.58
N ARG A 26 8.65 -24.52 20.29
CA ARG A 26 9.61 -24.12 21.34
C ARG A 26 9.21 -22.77 21.92
N ILE A 27 9.31 -22.61 23.24
CA ILE A 27 8.89 -21.40 23.96
C ILE A 27 9.97 -20.32 23.92
N TRP A 28 9.55 -19.09 23.62
CA TRP A 28 10.38 -17.90 23.43
C TRP A 28 9.93 -16.68 24.26
N ASP A 29 9.11 -16.86 25.30
CA ASP A 29 8.55 -15.76 26.11
C ASP A 29 9.59 -14.73 26.57
N GLN A 30 10.77 -15.19 26.98
CA GLN A 30 11.86 -14.33 27.46
C GLN A 30 12.47 -13.43 26.36
N LYS A 31 12.17 -13.70 25.08
CA LYS A 31 12.65 -12.92 23.94
C LYS A 31 11.62 -11.92 23.40
N VAL A 32 10.38 -11.98 23.91
CA VAL A 32 9.29 -11.08 23.51
C VAL A 32 8.79 -10.34 24.76
N PRO A 33 9.43 -9.22 25.15
CA PRO A 33 9.10 -8.50 26.38
C PRO A 33 7.88 -7.59 26.16
N PHE A 34 6.84 -8.07 25.48
CA PHE A 34 5.62 -7.34 25.22
C PHE A 34 4.44 -8.26 24.88
N SER A 35 3.22 -7.71 24.92
CA SER A 35 2.00 -8.38 24.44
C SER A 35 1.54 -7.79 23.11
N LEU A 36 1.03 -8.66 22.23
CA LEU A 36 0.28 -8.26 21.04
C LEU A 36 -1.18 -8.63 21.28
N PRO A 37 -2.01 -7.69 21.78
CA PRO A 37 -3.40 -7.99 22.08
C PRO A 37 -4.24 -8.13 20.81
N ASP A 38 -3.73 -7.81 19.61
CA ASP A 38 -4.47 -8.01 18.36
C ASP A 38 -5.84 -7.31 18.35
N LYS A 39 -5.87 -6.03 18.78
CA LYS A 39 -7.10 -5.22 18.83
C LYS A 39 -7.35 -4.63 17.44
N ASP A 40 -8.33 -5.16 16.73
CA ASP A 40 -8.52 -4.92 15.30
C ASP A 40 -9.62 -3.92 14.98
N VAL A 41 -10.80 -4.12 15.58
CA VAL A 41 -11.99 -3.30 15.31
C VAL A 41 -12.47 -2.67 16.60
N PHE A 42 -12.43 -1.35 16.68
CA PHE A 42 -12.77 -0.59 17.88
C PHE A 42 -14.23 -0.10 17.85
N LYS A 43 -14.94 -0.25 18.96
CA LYS A 43 -16.23 0.40 19.22
C LYS A 43 -15.97 1.74 19.88
N ILE A 44 -16.40 2.82 19.24
CA ILE A 44 -16.19 4.20 19.72
C ILE A 44 -17.54 4.85 20.01
N ASP A 45 -17.71 5.36 21.23
CA ASP A 45 -18.79 6.30 21.55
C ASP A 45 -18.44 7.67 20.96
N ALA A 46 -19.00 7.94 19.79
CA ALA A 46 -18.80 9.21 19.09
C ALA A 46 -19.53 10.40 19.75
N SER A 47 -20.45 10.15 20.69
CA SER A 47 -21.21 11.18 21.41
C SER A 47 -20.50 11.71 22.65
N ALA A 48 -19.54 10.94 23.19
CA ALA A 48 -18.65 11.40 24.25
C ALA A 48 -17.75 12.56 23.79
N ASN A 49 -17.30 13.41 24.72
CA ASN A 49 -16.42 14.54 24.42
C ASN A 49 -15.14 14.51 25.30
N PRO A 50 -13.98 14.12 24.74
CA PRO A 50 -13.78 13.64 23.37
C PRO A 50 -14.39 12.23 23.16
N PRO A 51 -14.59 11.78 21.91
CA PRO A 51 -15.03 10.41 21.62
C PRO A 51 -14.20 9.36 22.38
N GLN A 52 -14.85 8.31 22.88
CA GLN A 52 -14.21 7.31 23.76
C GLN A 52 -14.26 5.91 23.15
N ILE A 53 -13.19 5.13 23.33
CA ILE A 53 -13.21 3.69 23.03
C ILE A 53 -13.99 2.98 24.14
N VAL A 54 -15.03 2.24 23.77
CA VAL A 54 -15.89 1.49 24.71
C VAL A 54 -15.80 -0.03 24.54
N GLY A 55 -15.03 -0.49 23.55
CA GLY A 55 -14.75 -1.91 23.33
C GLY A 55 -13.91 -2.14 22.06
N TRP A 56 -13.49 -3.39 21.83
CA TRP A 56 -12.76 -3.78 20.62
C TRP A 56 -12.85 -5.29 20.37
N TYR A 57 -12.93 -5.70 19.12
CA TYR A 57 -12.82 -7.09 18.68
C TYR A 57 -11.36 -7.44 18.38
N GLN A 58 -11.00 -8.70 18.67
CA GLN A 58 -9.65 -9.23 18.43
C GLN A 58 -9.67 -10.31 17.35
N HIS A 59 -8.52 -10.59 16.73
CA HIS A 59 -8.32 -11.69 15.79
C HIS A 59 -9.19 -11.63 14.53
N VAL A 60 -9.62 -10.44 14.11
CA VAL A 60 -10.51 -10.24 12.95
C VAL A 60 -9.81 -10.62 11.64
N GLY A 61 -8.52 -10.38 11.53
CA GLY A 61 -7.66 -10.83 10.44
C GLY A 61 -6.44 -9.92 10.23
N THR A 62 -5.43 -10.43 9.53
CA THR A 62 -4.17 -9.72 9.29
C THR A 62 -4.33 -8.39 8.54
N VAL A 63 -5.09 -8.38 7.43
CA VAL A 63 -5.36 -7.16 6.64
C VAL A 63 -6.86 -6.96 6.49
N LEU A 64 -7.38 -5.88 7.07
CA LEU A 64 -8.80 -5.52 7.07
C LEU A 64 -9.09 -4.52 5.93
N TYR A 65 -9.93 -4.88 4.97
CA TYR A 65 -10.15 -4.06 3.77
C TYR A 65 -11.41 -3.21 3.82
N ASN A 66 -12.51 -3.75 4.34
CA ASN A 66 -13.80 -3.05 4.43
C ASN A 66 -14.66 -3.66 5.54
N MET A 67 -15.51 -2.83 6.12
CA MET A 67 -16.49 -3.20 7.14
C MET A 67 -17.87 -2.67 6.74
N ILE A 68 -18.91 -3.49 6.89
CA ILE A 68 -20.30 -3.13 6.59
C ILE A 68 -21.25 -3.67 7.67
N VAL A 69 -22.35 -2.94 7.89
CA VAL A 69 -23.41 -3.31 8.83
C VAL A 69 -24.60 -3.85 8.05
N ASN A 70 -25.16 -4.99 8.47
CA ASN A 70 -26.42 -5.48 7.91
C ASN A 70 -27.58 -4.57 8.36
N PRO A 71 -28.36 -4.01 7.42
CA PRO A 71 -29.36 -3.00 7.73
C PRO A 71 -30.58 -3.54 8.49
N VAL A 72 -30.75 -4.88 8.56
CA VAL A 72 -31.91 -5.52 9.21
C VAL A 72 -31.57 -6.00 10.62
N ASN A 73 -30.41 -6.64 10.81
CA ASN A 73 -30.06 -7.26 12.10
C ASN A 73 -28.90 -6.56 12.84
N GLY A 74 -28.25 -5.56 12.23
CA GLY A 74 -27.16 -4.80 12.85
C GLY A 74 -25.81 -5.53 12.96
N LYS A 75 -25.69 -6.78 12.49
CA LYS A 75 -24.42 -7.51 12.49
C LYS A 75 -23.39 -6.85 11.58
N VAL A 76 -22.12 -6.97 11.95
CA VAL A 76 -21.01 -6.34 11.24
C VAL A 76 -20.16 -7.40 10.54
N TYR A 77 -19.87 -7.17 9.27
CA TYR A 77 -19.05 -8.06 8.43
C TYR A 77 -17.81 -7.31 8.01
N VAL A 78 -16.66 -7.97 8.09
CA VAL A 78 -15.35 -7.41 7.79
C VAL A 78 -14.66 -8.28 6.74
N SER A 79 -14.47 -7.73 5.55
CA SER A 79 -13.65 -8.36 4.51
C SER A 79 -12.18 -8.25 4.90
N ASN A 80 -11.47 -9.37 4.88
CA ASN A 80 -10.07 -9.42 5.31
C ASN A 80 -9.30 -10.55 4.63
N THR A 81 -7.98 -10.53 4.80
CA THR A 81 -7.14 -11.70 4.56
C THR A 81 -6.38 -12.07 5.82
N GLU A 82 -6.15 -13.36 6.00
CA GLU A 82 -5.29 -13.87 7.07
C GLU A 82 -4.01 -14.46 6.51
N ALA A 83 -2.87 -14.00 7.00
CA ALA A 83 -1.54 -14.43 6.57
C ALA A 83 -1.08 -15.70 7.30
N ARG A 84 -0.24 -16.49 6.62
CA ARG A 84 0.40 -17.71 7.15
C ARG A 84 1.91 -17.53 7.31
N ASN A 85 2.35 -16.39 7.86
CA ASN A 85 3.78 -16.04 7.93
C ASN A 85 4.56 -16.87 8.97
N GLU A 86 3.88 -17.59 9.85
CA GLU A 86 4.47 -18.61 10.72
C GLU A 86 4.95 -19.84 9.94
N VAL A 87 4.43 -20.08 8.74
CA VAL A 87 4.82 -21.22 7.89
C VAL A 87 6.05 -20.85 7.09
N ARG A 88 7.15 -21.55 7.38
CA ARG A 88 8.39 -21.51 6.62
C ARG A 88 8.34 -22.71 5.68
N PHE A 89 8.81 -22.73 4.46
CA PHE A 89 9.59 -21.80 3.66
C PHE A 89 8.86 -21.56 2.31
N GLU A 90 9.48 -20.97 1.30
CA GLU A 90 8.94 -21.01 -0.08
C GLU A 90 9.42 -22.27 -0.85
N GLY A 91 8.85 -22.56 -2.01
CA GLY A 91 9.27 -23.63 -2.91
C GLY A 91 8.52 -24.95 -2.77
N VAL A 92 8.63 -25.81 -3.78
CA VAL A 92 8.00 -27.14 -3.78
C VAL A 92 8.75 -28.09 -2.83
N ARG A 93 8.04 -29.04 -2.24
CA ARG A 93 8.59 -30.06 -1.34
C ARG A 93 8.46 -31.46 -1.94
N PRO A 94 9.48 -32.32 -1.79
CA PRO A 94 9.31 -33.75 -1.99
C PRO A 94 8.18 -34.27 -1.11
N ALA A 95 7.39 -35.22 -1.61
CA ALA A 95 6.22 -35.75 -0.90
C ALA A 95 6.57 -36.43 0.44
N ASP A 96 7.82 -36.84 0.62
CA ASP A 96 8.37 -37.47 1.82
C ASP A 96 9.19 -36.52 2.71
N SER A 97 9.20 -35.21 2.42
CA SER A 97 9.94 -34.23 3.20
C SER A 97 9.16 -33.76 4.44
N ASP A 98 9.87 -33.56 5.54
CA ASP A 98 9.39 -32.91 6.77
C ASP A 98 9.45 -31.37 6.71
N LEU A 99 9.96 -30.81 5.61
CA LEU A 99 10.09 -29.38 5.42
C LEU A 99 8.75 -28.77 5.01
N SER A 100 8.24 -27.83 5.79
CA SER A 100 7.03 -27.10 5.45
C SER A 100 7.22 -26.12 4.28
N SER A 101 6.10 -25.75 3.65
CA SER A 101 6.08 -24.65 2.71
C SER A 101 4.77 -23.88 2.68
N VAL A 102 4.89 -22.58 2.43
CA VAL A 102 3.77 -21.65 2.25
C VAL A 102 3.33 -21.51 0.79
N ILE A 103 3.93 -22.26 -0.14
CA ILE A 103 3.63 -22.17 -1.58
C ILE A 103 2.13 -22.34 -1.84
N GLY A 104 1.52 -21.36 -2.53
CA GLY A 104 0.09 -21.34 -2.81
C GLY A 104 -0.84 -21.09 -1.61
N HIS A 105 -0.36 -21.09 -0.36
CA HIS A 105 -1.18 -20.91 0.86
C HIS A 105 -0.65 -19.77 1.75
N LEU A 106 -0.26 -18.66 1.14
CA LEU A 106 0.28 -17.50 1.86
C LEU A 106 -0.76 -16.66 2.59
N HIS A 107 -1.95 -16.53 2.03
CA HIS A 107 -3.05 -15.78 2.61
C HIS A 107 -4.36 -16.49 2.34
N GLU A 108 -5.23 -16.50 3.35
CA GLU A 108 -6.61 -16.94 3.21
C GLU A 108 -7.52 -15.73 3.02
N THR A 109 -8.35 -15.74 1.99
CA THR A 109 -9.37 -14.69 1.78
C THR A 109 -10.58 -14.98 2.65
N ARG A 110 -11.02 -14.00 3.46
CA ARG A 110 -12.04 -14.20 4.49
C ARG A 110 -13.11 -13.10 4.52
N ILE A 111 -14.25 -13.46 5.09
CA ILE A 111 -15.16 -12.52 5.76
C ILE A 111 -15.20 -12.91 7.23
N SER A 112 -14.92 -11.95 8.12
CA SER A 112 -15.09 -12.10 9.56
C SER A 112 -16.41 -11.45 9.98
N ILE A 113 -17.21 -12.14 10.78
CA ILE A 113 -18.49 -11.65 11.29
C ILE A 113 -18.29 -11.33 12.77
N LEU A 114 -18.56 -10.09 13.16
CA LEU A 114 -18.44 -9.65 14.54
C LEU A 114 -19.73 -10.01 15.29
N GLY A 115 -19.59 -10.79 16.36
CA GLY A 115 -20.70 -11.23 17.19
C GLY A 115 -21.08 -10.21 18.26
N ASP A 116 -21.71 -10.68 19.33
CA ASP A 116 -22.37 -9.84 20.35
C ASP A 116 -21.43 -8.73 20.86
N GLU A 117 -21.95 -7.50 20.86
CA GLU A 117 -21.29 -6.29 21.33
C GLU A 117 -20.88 -6.33 22.81
N ASN A 118 -21.30 -7.34 23.56
CA ASN A 118 -20.92 -7.55 24.95
C ASN A 118 -19.83 -8.62 25.15
N ALA A 119 -19.43 -9.34 24.08
CA ALA A 119 -18.54 -10.51 24.16
C ALA A 119 -17.37 -10.41 23.17
N PHE A 120 -16.65 -9.29 23.16
CA PHE A 120 -15.72 -8.94 22.08
C PHE A 120 -14.56 -9.93 21.78
N ARG A 121 -14.13 -10.77 22.74
CA ARG A 121 -12.97 -11.68 22.56
C ARG A 121 -13.30 -12.98 21.83
N ASP A 122 -14.47 -13.58 22.10
CA ASP A 122 -14.85 -14.90 21.59
C ASP A 122 -15.99 -14.84 20.56
N SER A 123 -16.24 -13.64 20.02
CA SER A 123 -17.41 -13.37 19.18
C SER A 123 -17.09 -13.20 17.71
N VAL A 124 -15.84 -13.34 17.26
CA VAL A 124 -15.52 -13.21 15.84
C VAL A 124 -15.60 -14.57 15.15
N LEU A 125 -16.44 -14.65 14.13
CA LEU A 125 -16.61 -15.83 13.30
C LEU A 125 -15.89 -15.63 11.97
N HIS A 126 -14.87 -16.44 11.69
CA HIS A 126 -14.10 -16.36 10.44
C HIS A 126 -14.68 -17.28 9.37
N ARG A 127 -14.85 -16.77 8.15
CA ARG A 127 -15.32 -17.55 6.99
C ARG A 127 -14.26 -17.54 5.92
N HIS A 128 -13.58 -18.67 5.74
CA HIS A 128 -12.61 -18.87 4.66
C HIS A 128 -13.35 -19.07 3.34
N LEU A 129 -13.24 -18.09 2.44
CA LEU A 129 -14.06 -18.04 1.23
C LEU A 129 -13.62 -19.05 0.16
N ASN A 130 -12.41 -19.61 0.28
CA ASN A 130 -11.84 -20.53 -0.69
C ASN A 130 -11.55 -21.92 -0.08
N LYS A 131 -12.38 -22.37 0.87
CA LYS A 131 -12.24 -23.67 1.55
C LYS A 131 -12.33 -24.91 0.64
N HIS A 132 -12.55 -24.73 -0.67
CA HIS A 132 -12.47 -25.78 -1.69
C HIS A 132 -11.03 -26.07 -2.16
N ILE A 133 -10.06 -25.22 -1.83
CA ILE A 133 -8.67 -25.39 -2.26
C ILE A 133 -8.02 -26.53 -1.48
N ASP A 134 -7.50 -27.51 -2.22
CA ASP A 134 -6.57 -28.52 -1.71
C ASP A 134 -5.15 -27.95 -1.80
N TYR A 135 -4.63 -27.42 -0.69
CA TYR A 135 -3.32 -26.78 -0.63
C TYR A 135 -2.14 -27.77 -0.75
N ASP A 136 -2.39 -29.08 -0.61
CA ASP A 136 -1.37 -30.11 -0.79
C ASP A 136 -1.13 -30.43 -2.29
N ARG A 137 -1.94 -29.87 -3.20
CA ARG A 137 -1.80 -30.04 -4.65
C ARG A 137 -1.27 -28.79 -5.33
N ILE A 138 -0.03 -28.87 -5.78
CA ILE A 138 0.67 -27.74 -6.41
C ILE A 138 1.30 -28.22 -7.73
N PRO A 139 0.99 -27.58 -8.87
CA PRO A 139 -0.03 -26.54 -9.05
C PRO A 139 -1.45 -27.04 -8.72
N ALA A 140 -2.32 -26.12 -8.32
CA ALA A 140 -3.71 -26.46 -8.04
C ALA A 140 -4.43 -27.04 -9.28
N PRO A 141 -5.38 -27.97 -9.12
CA PRO A 141 -6.13 -28.55 -10.22
C PRO A 141 -6.83 -27.51 -11.12
N THR A 142 -7.04 -27.88 -12.40
CA THR A 142 -7.81 -27.04 -13.33
C THR A 142 -9.21 -26.78 -12.78
N GLY A 143 -9.68 -25.53 -12.89
CA GLY A 143 -10.99 -25.09 -12.38
C GLY A 143 -10.97 -24.56 -10.94
N THR A 144 -9.91 -24.83 -10.14
CA THR A 144 -9.84 -24.34 -8.75
C THR A 144 -10.03 -22.82 -8.66
N LYS A 145 -9.40 -22.06 -9.55
CA LYS A 145 -9.48 -20.59 -9.59
C LYS A 145 -10.87 -20.04 -9.95
N ASP A 146 -11.70 -20.82 -10.63
CA ASP A 146 -13.04 -20.37 -11.05
C ASP A 146 -13.95 -20.20 -9.81
N ASN A 147 -13.71 -21.03 -8.79
CA ASN A 147 -14.38 -20.97 -7.49
C ASN A 147 -13.67 -20.05 -6.48
N SER A 148 -12.52 -19.44 -6.83
CA SER A 148 -11.75 -18.62 -5.90
C SER A 148 -12.07 -17.13 -5.98
N LEU A 149 -12.02 -16.48 -4.81
CA LEU A 149 -12.08 -15.03 -4.59
C LEU A 149 -10.79 -14.56 -3.91
N ALA A 150 -10.24 -13.45 -4.37
CA ALA A 150 -8.98 -12.88 -3.87
C ALA A 150 -9.06 -11.37 -3.66
N LEU A 151 -8.29 -10.88 -2.69
CA LEU A 151 -8.20 -9.47 -2.30
C LEU A 151 -9.60 -8.87 -2.09
N PRO A 152 -10.33 -9.31 -1.06
CA PRO A 152 -11.72 -8.92 -0.83
C PRO A 152 -11.77 -7.43 -0.44
N ARG A 153 -12.58 -6.62 -1.13
CA ARG A 153 -12.64 -5.16 -0.94
C ARG A 153 -14.03 -4.73 -0.46
N GLY A 154 -14.68 -3.80 -1.14
CA GLY A 154 -15.98 -3.29 -0.75
C GLY A 154 -17.05 -4.38 -0.74
N MET A 155 -17.94 -4.28 0.24
CA MET A 155 -19.14 -5.10 0.35
C MET A 155 -20.41 -4.26 0.17
N ALA A 156 -21.51 -4.92 -0.18
CA ALA A 156 -22.86 -4.37 -0.13
C ALA A 156 -23.84 -5.44 0.37
N ILE A 157 -24.87 -5.06 1.11
CA ILE A 157 -25.90 -5.98 1.61
C ILE A 157 -27.25 -5.61 0.99
N SER A 158 -28.04 -6.62 0.62
CA SER A 158 -29.40 -6.42 0.09
C SER A 158 -30.27 -5.62 1.08
N PRO A 159 -31.29 -4.88 0.60
CA PRO A 159 -32.17 -4.14 1.51
C PRO A 159 -32.94 -5.05 2.47
N THR A 160 -33.13 -6.32 2.08
CA THR A 160 -33.74 -7.39 2.89
C THR A 160 -32.78 -8.00 3.91
N GLY A 161 -31.48 -7.68 3.86
CA GLY A 161 -30.48 -8.16 4.82
C GLY A 161 -30.14 -9.64 4.70
N ASP A 162 -30.46 -10.29 3.57
CA ASP A 162 -30.30 -11.73 3.34
C ASP A 162 -29.11 -12.10 2.45
N THR A 163 -28.56 -11.14 1.70
CA THR A 163 -27.55 -11.37 0.67
C THR A 163 -26.41 -10.37 0.81
N LEU A 164 -25.18 -10.87 0.87
CA LEU A 164 -23.96 -10.07 0.88
C LEU A 164 -23.25 -10.21 -0.47
N TYR A 165 -22.93 -9.06 -1.07
CA TYR A 165 -22.11 -8.94 -2.26
C TYR A 165 -20.70 -8.50 -1.86
N LEU A 166 -19.67 -9.17 -2.37
CA LEU A 166 -18.26 -8.88 -2.08
C LEU A 166 -17.49 -8.60 -3.37
N ALA A 167 -16.87 -7.43 -3.49
CA ALA A 167 -15.93 -7.16 -4.58
C ALA A 167 -14.60 -7.91 -4.35
N ALA A 168 -14.30 -8.90 -5.17
CA ALA A 168 -13.03 -9.62 -5.15
C ALA A 168 -12.10 -9.05 -6.22
N LYS A 169 -11.28 -8.06 -5.82
CA LYS A 169 -10.39 -7.30 -6.72
C LYS A 169 -9.48 -8.24 -7.50
N GLY A 170 -8.91 -9.24 -6.82
CA GLY A 170 -7.91 -10.12 -7.40
C GLY A 170 -8.47 -11.22 -8.30
N SER A 171 -9.76 -11.50 -8.24
CA SER A 171 -10.40 -12.51 -9.11
C SER A 171 -11.23 -11.89 -10.23
N SER A 172 -11.36 -10.55 -10.25
CA SER A 172 -12.25 -9.83 -11.17
C SER A 172 -13.70 -10.35 -11.13
N LYS A 173 -14.19 -10.59 -9.92
CA LYS A 173 -15.50 -11.15 -9.61
C LYS A 173 -16.18 -10.38 -8.48
N ILE A 174 -17.51 -10.52 -8.39
CA ILE A 174 -18.27 -10.24 -7.18
C ILE A 174 -18.74 -11.57 -6.61
N GLY A 175 -18.39 -11.87 -5.36
CA GLY A 175 -18.96 -13.01 -4.63
C GLY A 175 -20.36 -12.68 -4.12
N VAL A 176 -21.30 -13.61 -4.24
CA VAL A 176 -22.69 -13.47 -3.77
C VAL A 176 -22.94 -14.53 -2.70
N PHE A 177 -23.17 -14.09 -1.47
CA PHE A 177 -23.34 -14.97 -0.32
C PHE A 177 -24.72 -14.79 0.28
N LYS A 178 -25.43 -15.90 0.54
CA LYS A 178 -26.56 -15.83 1.48
C LYS A 178 -26.00 -15.65 2.89
N ILE A 179 -26.53 -14.68 3.61
CA ILE A 179 -26.02 -14.33 4.93
C ILE A 179 -26.18 -15.48 5.92
N SER A 180 -27.27 -16.26 5.83
CA SER A 180 -27.45 -17.43 6.69
C SER A 180 -26.36 -18.48 6.49
N GLU A 181 -26.03 -18.78 5.22
CA GLU A 181 -25.01 -19.77 4.85
C GLU A 181 -23.59 -19.27 5.15
N LEU A 182 -23.38 -17.95 5.08
CA LEU A 182 -22.15 -17.32 5.50
C LEU A 182 -22.01 -17.37 7.03
N GLU A 183 -23.08 -17.12 7.78
CA GLU A 183 -23.04 -17.09 9.25
C GLU A 183 -22.88 -18.47 9.90
N ASP A 184 -23.43 -19.53 9.31
CA ASP A 184 -23.25 -20.90 9.80
C ASP A 184 -22.09 -21.66 9.12
N ASP A 185 -21.36 -21.00 8.21
CA ASP A 185 -20.29 -21.56 7.40
C ASP A 185 -20.70 -22.76 6.52
N SER A 186 -21.98 -22.87 6.16
CA SER A 186 -22.50 -23.94 5.29
C SER A 186 -22.35 -23.67 3.79
N PHE A 187 -22.00 -22.43 3.38
CA PHE A 187 -21.80 -22.11 1.97
C PHE A 187 -20.70 -23.00 1.35
N VAL A 188 -20.85 -23.33 0.06
CA VAL A 188 -19.85 -24.08 -0.71
C VAL A 188 -19.31 -23.16 -1.81
N PRO A 189 -18.00 -22.86 -1.85
CA PRO A 189 -17.44 -22.00 -2.90
C PRO A 189 -17.77 -22.52 -4.31
N ASN A 190 -18.39 -21.68 -5.14
CA ASN A 190 -18.84 -22.06 -6.47
C ASN A 190 -18.88 -20.86 -7.43
N ALA A 191 -18.34 -21.02 -8.63
CA ALA A 191 -18.38 -20.01 -9.68
C ALA A 191 -19.80 -19.54 -10.05
N ALA A 192 -20.83 -20.37 -9.86
CA ALA A 192 -22.24 -20.01 -10.09
C ALA A 192 -22.77 -18.95 -9.10
N ASP A 193 -22.10 -18.78 -7.97
CA ASP A 193 -22.38 -17.73 -6.99
C ASP A 193 -21.46 -16.51 -7.14
N HIS A 194 -20.73 -16.45 -8.24
CA HIS A 194 -19.88 -15.32 -8.59
C HIS A 194 -20.40 -14.60 -9.83
N ILE A 195 -20.28 -13.28 -9.84
CA ILE A 195 -20.56 -12.44 -11.01
C ILE A 195 -19.22 -12.01 -11.60
N ARG A 196 -18.93 -12.42 -12.84
CA ARG A 196 -17.74 -11.96 -13.56
C ARG A 196 -17.89 -10.47 -13.89
N VAL A 197 -16.85 -9.69 -13.61
CA VAL A 197 -16.81 -8.25 -13.93
C VAL A 197 -15.81 -8.01 -15.05
N SER A 198 -16.30 -7.55 -16.20
CA SER A 198 -15.52 -7.44 -17.45
C SER A 198 -14.35 -6.47 -17.32
N GLY A 199 -14.56 -5.35 -16.62
CA GLY A 199 -13.56 -4.29 -16.44
C GLY A 199 -12.42 -4.63 -15.47
N GLY A 200 -12.56 -5.71 -14.69
CA GLY A 200 -11.54 -6.21 -13.77
C GLY A 200 -11.26 -5.33 -12.55
N GLY A 201 -10.66 -5.94 -11.52
CA GLY A 201 -10.30 -5.24 -10.30
C GLY A 201 -11.46 -4.50 -9.62
N PRO A 202 -12.63 -5.12 -9.37
CA PRO A 202 -13.72 -4.44 -8.67
C PRO A 202 -13.29 -4.09 -7.25
N THR A 203 -13.62 -2.88 -6.78
CA THR A 203 -13.23 -2.42 -5.44
C THR A 203 -14.37 -1.88 -4.59
N GLY A 204 -15.27 -1.08 -5.16
CA GLY A 204 -16.36 -0.43 -4.44
C GLY A 204 -17.70 -0.90 -4.98
N LEU A 205 -18.66 -1.12 -4.09
CA LEU A 205 -20.00 -1.60 -4.41
C LEU A 205 -21.05 -0.62 -3.88
N ALA A 206 -22.13 -0.44 -4.64
CA ALA A 206 -23.33 0.24 -4.20
C ALA A 206 -24.57 -0.45 -4.77
N LEU A 207 -25.63 -0.56 -3.99
CA LEU A 207 -26.86 -1.25 -4.39
C LEU A 207 -27.99 -0.24 -4.61
N SER A 208 -28.85 -0.48 -5.59
CA SER A 208 -30.10 0.27 -5.73
C SER A 208 -31.03 0.02 -4.55
N LYS A 209 -31.94 0.96 -4.28
CA LYS A 209 -32.89 0.88 -3.16
C LYS A 209 -33.77 -0.38 -3.21
N ASP A 210 -34.11 -0.86 -4.40
CA ASP A 210 -34.90 -2.07 -4.62
C ASP A 210 -34.05 -3.35 -4.64
N GLY A 211 -32.72 -3.23 -4.53
CA GLY A 211 -31.78 -4.34 -4.54
C GLY A 211 -31.51 -4.96 -5.91
N LYS A 212 -32.16 -4.50 -6.99
CA LYS A 212 -32.11 -5.13 -8.32
C LYS A 212 -30.90 -4.78 -9.17
N ARG A 213 -30.22 -3.69 -8.81
CA ARG A 213 -29.01 -3.22 -9.50
C ARG A 213 -27.86 -3.09 -8.52
N LEU A 214 -26.75 -3.70 -8.86
CA LEU A 214 -25.46 -3.52 -8.18
C LEU A 214 -24.53 -2.71 -9.08
N PHE A 215 -23.96 -1.65 -8.54
CA PHE A 215 -22.96 -0.83 -9.20
C PHE A 215 -21.60 -1.19 -8.65
N ALA A 216 -20.62 -1.48 -9.53
CA ALA A 216 -19.27 -1.80 -9.12
C ALA A 216 -18.24 -0.89 -9.80
N LEU A 217 -17.33 -0.32 -9.01
CA LEU A 217 -16.18 0.42 -9.49
C LEU A 217 -15.07 -0.56 -9.89
N THR A 218 -14.65 -0.55 -11.15
CA THR A 218 -13.55 -1.35 -11.69
C THR A 218 -12.28 -0.53 -11.81
N ARG A 219 -11.19 -0.97 -11.18
CA ARG A 219 -9.93 -0.20 -11.11
C ARG A 219 -8.89 -0.58 -12.15
N PHE A 220 -9.09 -1.68 -12.88
CA PHE A 220 -8.17 -2.05 -13.97
C PHE A 220 -8.47 -1.22 -15.21
N ASN A 221 -9.73 -1.10 -15.64
CA ASN A 221 -10.12 -0.24 -16.77
C ASN A 221 -10.69 1.13 -16.37
N ASN A 222 -10.86 1.40 -15.07
CA ASN A 222 -11.43 2.64 -14.53
C ASN A 222 -12.86 2.91 -15.05
N ALA A 223 -13.83 2.10 -14.64
CA ALA A 223 -15.24 2.23 -15.05
C ALA A 223 -16.20 1.99 -13.88
N VAL A 224 -17.47 2.34 -14.07
CA VAL A 224 -18.57 1.85 -13.24
C VAL A 224 -19.38 0.87 -14.08
N VAL A 225 -19.50 -0.36 -13.62
CA VAL A 225 -20.36 -1.37 -14.23
C VAL A 225 -21.68 -1.47 -13.49
N VAL A 226 -22.75 -1.81 -14.21
CA VAL A 226 -24.09 -2.06 -13.67
C VAL A 226 -24.39 -3.54 -13.83
N ILE A 227 -24.85 -4.16 -12.76
CA ILE A 227 -25.12 -5.60 -12.66
C ILE A 227 -26.59 -5.80 -12.29
N ASP A 228 -27.26 -6.67 -13.04
CA ASP A 228 -28.58 -7.20 -12.71
C ASP A 228 -28.40 -8.33 -11.69
N THR A 229 -28.90 -8.12 -10.47
CA THR A 229 -28.68 -9.04 -9.35
C THR A 229 -29.50 -10.31 -9.45
N ASP A 230 -30.66 -10.26 -10.11
CA ASP A 230 -31.54 -11.42 -10.29
C ASP A 230 -30.92 -12.37 -11.32
N LYS A 231 -30.38 -11.81 -12.40
CA LYS A 231 -29.71 -12.58 -13.45
C LYS A 231 -28.25 -12.88 -13.17
N LYS A 232 -27.64 -12.21 -12.17
CA LYS A 232 -26.21 -12.30 -11.84
C LYS A 232 -25.29 -11.97 -13.04
N ILE A 233 -25.64 -10.95 -13.83
CA ILE A 233 -24.85 -10.54 -15.01
C ILE A 233 -24.58 -9.04 -15.04
N GLU A 234 -23.42 -8.67 -15.57
CA GLU A 234 -23.14 -7.29 -16.01
C GLU A 234 -24.03 -6.92 -17.19
N VAL A 235 -24.73 -5.79 -17.11
CA VAL A 235 -25.67 -5.31 -18.13
C VAL A 235 -25.23 -4.00 -18.79
N GLU A 236 -24.41 -3.19 -18.10
CA GLU A 236 -23.87 -1.94 -18.63
C GLU A 236 -22.46 -1.68 -18.08
N SER A 237 -21.66 -0.92 -18.83
CA SER A 237 -20.34 -0.45 -18.41
C SER A 237 -20.15 1.00 -18.85
N HIS A 238 -19.80 1.85 -17.90
CA HIS A 238 -19.62 3.29 -18.09
C HIS A 238 -18.17 3.65 -17.77
N SER A 239 -17.36 3.88 -18.80
CA SER A 239 -15.97 4.31 -18.63
C SER A 239 -15.90 5.63 -17.89
N LEU A 240 -15.05 5.67 -16.86
CA LEU A 240 -14.66 6.92 -16.23
C LEU A 240 -13.43 7.45 -16.95
N PHE A 241 -13.29 8.78 -16.98
CA PHE A 241 -12.09 9.39 -17.50
C PHE A 241 -10.85 8.84 -16.77
N ASN A 242 -9.88 8.32 -17.53
CA ASN A 242 -8.63 7.76 -17.01
C ASN A 242 -7.42 8.49 -17.62
N PRO A 243 -6.72 9.35 -16.84
CA PRO A 243 -5.52 10.04 -17.32
C PRO A 243 -4.26 9.18 -17.25
N GLU A 244 -4.35 7.94 -16.77
CA GLU A 244 -3.20 7.07 -16.59
C GLU A 244 -2.65 6.62 -17.96
N PRO A 245 -1.32 6.62 -18.15
CA PRO A 245 -0.70 6.04 -19.34
C PRO A 245 -1.13 4.59 -19.57
N ALA A 246 -1.24 4.19 -20.84
CA ALA A 246 -1.64 2.83 -21.22
C ALA A 246 -0.75 1.75 -20.57
N SER A 247 0.55 2.02 -20.38
CA SER A 247 1.47 1.11 -19.69
C SER A 247 1.10 0.87 -18.23
N LEU A 248 0.61 1.88 -17.50
CA LEU A 248 0.11 1.71 -16.12
C LEU A 248 -1.13 0.84 -16.08
N VAL A 249 -2.05 1.08 -17.01
CA VAL A 249 -3.31 0.31 -17.12
C VAL A 249 -3.00 -1.15 -17.42
N ALA A 250 -2.08 -1.42 -18.35
CA ALA A 250 -1.70 -2.77 -18.77
C ALA A 250 -0.88 -3.54 -17.71
N GLY A 251 -0.01 -2.85 -16.94
CA GLY A 251 0.84 -3.46 -15.93
C GLY A 251 0.18 -3.69 -14.56
N ARG A 252 -0.81 -2.86 -14.20
CA ARG A 252 -1.51 -2.93 -12.90
C ARG A 252 -2.09 -4.31 -12.55
N PRO A 253 -2.73 -5.05 -13.48
CA PRO A 253 -3.30 -6.36 -13.15
C PRO A 253 -2.28 -7.34 -12.56
N TYR A 254 -0.99 -7.29 -12.93
CA TYR A 254 0.00 -8.24 -12.42
C TYR A 254 0.30 -8.09 -10.92
N LEU A 255 0.01 -6.93 -10.32
CA LEU A 255 0.09 -6.78 -8.86
C LEU A 255 -1.11 -7.44 -8.14
N TYR A 256 -2.29 -7.46 -8.77
CA TYR A 256 -3.55 -7.71 -8.06
C TYR A 256 -4.32 -8.96 -8.52
N ASP A 257 -4.23 -9.32 -9.80
CA ASP A 257 -5.02 -10.39 -10.42
C ASP A 257 -4.47 -11.77 -10.04
N ALA A 258 -5.01 -12.33 -8.96
CA ALA A 258 -4.70 -13.68 -8.47
C ALA A 258 -5.09 -14.76 -9.47
N TYR A 259 -6.19 -14.57 -10.23
CA TYR A 259 -6.60 -15.53 -11.26
C TYR A 259 -5.48 -15.74 -12.29
N ARG A 260 -4.84 -14.64 -12.69
CA ARG A 260 -3.68 -14.64 -13.58
C ARG A 260 -2.39 -15.04 -12.87
N THR A 261 -2.17 -14.67 -11.62
CA THR A 261 -0.83 -14.71 -10.99
C THR A 261 -0.57 -15.80 -9.96
N SER A 262 -1.57 -16.56 -9.51
CA SER A 262 -1.36 -17.76 -8.67
C SER A 262 -1.95 -19.00 -9.31
N SER A 263 -1.68 -20.21 -8.79
CA SER A 263 -2.28 -21.45 -9.33
C SER A 263 -3.69 -21.73 -8.82
N ASN A 264 -4.04 -21.31 -7.61
CA ASN A 264 -5.36 -21.51 -7.01
C ASN A 264 -6.25 -20.26 -7.05
N GLY A 265 -5.72 -19.08 -7.43
CA GLY A 265 -6.51 -17.87 -7.62
C GLY A 265 -6.90 -17.16 -6.32
N GLU A 266 -6.26 -17.48 -5.19
CA GLU A 266 -6.57 -16.88 -3.88
C GLU A 266 -5.66 -15.70 -3.51
N ALA A 267 -4.41 -15.71 -3.97
CA ALA A 267 -3.42 -14.69 -3.64
C ALA A 267 -2.76 -14.09 -4.88
N ALA A 268 -2.26 -12.86 -4.73
CA ALA A 268 -1.45 -12.13 -5.70
C ALA A 268 -0.27 -11.45 -4.98
N CYS A 269 0.65 -10.84 -5.71
CA CYS A 269 1.74 -10.06 -5.11
C CYS A 269 1.21 -8.97 -4.15
N GLY A 270 0.04 -8.40 -4.48
CA GLY A 270 -0.67 -7.41 -3.67
C GLY A 270 -1.32 -7.95 -2.39
N SER A 271 -1.22 -9.24 -2.09
CA SER A 271 -1.60 -9.81 -0.79
C SER A 271 -0.60 -9.37 0.30
N CYS A 272 0.70 -9.51 0.04
CA CYS A 272 1.76 -8.99 0.94
C CYS A 272 2.04 -7.51 0.65
N HIS A 273 2.09 -7.12 -0.63
CA HIS A 273 2.35 -5.74 -1.05
C HIS A 273 1.05 -4.93 -1.15
N VAL A 274 0.35 -4.78 -0.02
CA VAL A 274 -1.02 -4.24 0.06
C VAL A 274 -1.10 -2.84 -0.59
N ASP A 275 -1.76 -2.76 -1.74
CA ASP A 275 -1.84 -1.55 -2.58
C ASP A 275 -0.47 -0.90 -2.86
N GLY A 276 0.52 -1.76 -3.15
CA GLY A 276 1.92 -1.42 -3.39
C GLY A 276 2.73 -1.17 -2.11
N ASP A 277 2.11 -1.29 -0.94
CA ASP A 277 2.76 -1.06 0.36
C ASP A 277 3.20 -2.38 1.04
N VAL A 278 2.95 -2.51 2.34
CA VAL A 278 3.39 -3.63 3.18
C VAL A 278 2.23 -4.15 4.02
N ASP A 279 2.21 -5.46 4.26
CA ASP A 279 1.35 -6.15 5.22
C ASP A 279 1.83 -5.99 6.68
N GLN A 280 2.98 -5.34 6.89
CA GLN A 280 3.64 -5.13 8.18
C GLN A 280 4.13 -6.41 8.88
N LEU A 281 4.24 -7.52 8.13
CA LEU A 281 4.76 -8.79 8.64
C LEU A 281 6.20 -9.04 8.19
N ALA A 282 6.88 -9.94 8.90
CA ALA A 282 8.08 -10.61 8.41
C ALA A 282 7.76 -12.02 7.92
N TRP A 283 8.45 -12.43 6.86
CA TRP A 283 8.31 -13.73 6.21
C TRP A 283 9.66 -14.42 6.08
N ASP A 284 9.75 -15.70 6.44
CA ASP A 284 10.94 -16.50 6.12
C ASP A 284 10.73 -17.30 4.82
N LEU A 285 10.94 -16.60 3.71
CA LEU A 285 10.84 -17.16 2.37
C LEU A 285 12.20 -17.70 1.89
N GLY A 286 12.97 -18.35 2.76
CA GLY A 286 14.09 -19.19 2.33
C GLY A 286 13.64 -20.34 1.44
N ASP A 287 14.56 -21.02 0.76
CA ASP A 287 14.27 -22.31 0.12
C ASP A 287 15.42 -23.28 0.43
N PRO A 288 15.27 -24.18 1.42
CA PRO A 288 16.34 -25.07 1.88
C PRO A 288 16.85 -26.06 0.81
N LEU A 289 16.12 -26.24 -0.29
CA LEU A 289 16.48 -27.16 -1.37
C LEU A 289 17.26 -26.49 -2.50
N GLN A 290 17.38 -25.16 -2.49
CA GLN A 290 18.14 -24.41 -3.49
C GLN A 290 19.63 -24.35 -3.17
N ASP A 291 20.43 -24.09 -4.19
CA ASP A 291 21.85 -23.83 -4.05
C ASP A 291 22.15 -22.37 -3.70
N SER A 292 23.33 -22.15 -3.09
CA SER A 292 23.86 -20.80 -2.96
C SER A 292 24.15 -20.20 -4.34
N LYS A 293 23.87 -18.91 -4.50
CA LYS A 293 24.13 -18.19 -5.75
C LYS A 293 25.18 -17.09 -5.55
N PRO A 294 25.99 -16.76 -6.57
CA PRO A 294 26.97 -15.68 -6.45
C PRO A 294 26.30 -14.33 -6.23
N ASN A 295 26.98 -13.44 -5.51
CA ASN A 295 26.57 -12.04 -5.36
C ASN A 295 27.38 -11.19 -6.35
N ARG A 296 26.70 -10.66 -7.37
CA ARG A 296 27.30 -9.88 -8.48
C ARG A 296 27.07 -8.37 -8.35
N ASN A 297 26.59 -7.92 -7.19
CA ASN A 297 26.25 -6.52 -6.98
C ASN A 297 27.47 -5.66 -6.68
N VAL A 298 27.24 -4.35 -6.55
CA VAL A 298 28.29 -3.41 -6.19
C VAL A 298 28.49 -3.41 -4.68
N ALA A 299 29.67 -3.81 -4.24
CA ALA A 299 30.10 -3.71 -2.86
C ALA A 299 30.22 -2.24 -2.42
N GLN A 300 29.74 -1.93 -1.21
CA GLN A 300 30.16 -0.70 -0.54
C GLN A 300 31.65 -0.80 -0.21
N GLN A 301 32.34 0.34 -0.13
CA GLN A 301 33.80 0.38 -0.03
C GLN A 301 34.38 -0.39 1.19
N ASP A 302 33.63 -0.60 2.27
CA ASP A 302 34.02 -1.41 3.44
C ASP A 302 33.80 -2.94 3.25
N VAL A 303 33.14 -3.35 2.18
CA VAL A 303 32.94 -4.76 1.82
C VAL A 303 34.07 -5.20 0.90
N LYS A 304 35.04 -5.92 1.47
CA LYS A 304 36.21 -6.45 0.72
C LYS A 304 35.86 -7.64 -0.18
N VAL A 305 34.89 -8.46 0.25
CA VAL A 305 34.48 -9.67 -0.44
C VAL A 305 32.96 -9.75 -0.39
N LEU A 306 32.33 -9.94 -1.55
CA LEU A 306 30.92 -10.25 -1.62
C LEU A 306 30.71 -11.73 -1.35
N LEU A 307 29.93 -12.03 -0.32
CA LEU A 307 29.58 -13.39 0.03
C LEU A 307 28.46 -13.89 -0.91
N PRO A 308 28.47 -15.17 -1.30
CA PRO A 308 27.37 -15.74 -2.05
C PRO A 308 26.08 -15.71 -1.21
N TYR A 309 24.94 -15.55 -1.89
CA TYR A 309 23.64 -15.60 -1.25
C TYR A 309 23.31 -17.04 -0.87
N HIS A 310 23.15 -17.28 0.43
CA HIS A 310 22.70 -18.57 0.94
C HIS A 310 21.19 -18.76 0.67
N PRO A 311 20.71 -20.00 0.37
CA PRO A 311 19.30 -20.31 0.17
C PRO A 311 18.41 -19.97 1.37
N MET A 312 18.95 -20.14 2.58
CA MET A 312 18.30 -19.75 3.83
C MET A 312 18.40 -18.25 4.02
N LYS A 313 17.26 -17.56 3.89
CA LYS A 313 17.16 -16.11 3.97
C LYS A 313 17.06 -15.62 5.41
N GLY A 314 16.25 -16.31 6.21
CA GLY A 314 15.77 -15.79 7.49
C GLY A 314 14.55 -14.89 7.30
N PRO A 315 13.86 -14.53 8.39
CA PRO A 315 12.71 -13.63 8.36
C PRO A 315 13.07 -12.27 7.76
N MET A 316 12.24 -11.79 6.84
CA MET A 316 12.37 -10.47 6.24
C MET A 316 11.01 -9.78 6.16
N THR A 317 10.95 -8.55 6.66
CA THR A 317 9.78 -7.69 6.57
C THR A 317 9.45 -7.39 5.11
N THR A 318 8.17 -7.39 4.77
CA THR A 318 7.75 -7.00 3.42
C THR A 318 8.27 -5.59 3.09
N GLN A 319 8.92 -5.42 1.93
CA GLN A 319 9.32 -4.10 1.43
C GLN A 319 8.21 -3.49 0.59
N SER A 320 8.05 -2.18 0.64
CA SER A 320 7.09 -1.47 -0.21
C SER A 320 7.57 -1.50 -1.68
N ILE A 321 6.63 -1.60 -2.62
CA ILE A 321 6.91 -1.39 -4.05
C ILE A 321 6.95 0.13 -4.36
N ARG A 322 6.43 0.96 -3.45
CA ARG A 322 6.47 2.42 -3.60
C ARG A 322 7.90 2.93 -3.68
N GLY A 323 8.13 3.80 -4.65
CA GLY A 323 9.36 4.57 -4.79
C GLY A 323 10.58 3.73 -5.15
N ILE A 324 10.45 2.51 -5.69
CA ILE A 324 11.58 1.64 -6.05
C ILE A 324 12.47 2.22 -7.15
N ARG A 325 11.99 3.21 -7.92
CA ARG A 325 12.79 3.89 -8.93
C ARG A 325 14.11 4.41 -8.33
N GLY A 326 15.23 4.03 -8.96
CA GLY A 326 16.58 4.40 -8.52
C GLY A 326 17.17 3.53 -7.41
N HIS A 327 16.50 2.45 -6.97
CA HIS A 327 16.99 1.59 -5.87
C HIS A 327 18.05 0.57 -6.28
N GLY A 328 18.30 0.42 -7.58
CA GLY A 328 19.12 -0.63 -8.14
C GLY A 328 18.57 -2.02 -7.83
N SER A 329 19.46 -2.92 -7.41
CA SER A 329 19.09 -4.26 -6.95
C SER A 329 18.00 -4.21 -5.86
N LEU A 330 17.11 -5.18 -5.85
CA LEU A 330 15.92 -5.24 -4.99
C LEU A 330 16.00 -6.38 -3.97
N HIS A 331 15.03 -6.41 -3.07
CA HIS A 331 15.00 -7.24 -1.86
C HIS A 331 16.05 -6.80 -0.81
N TRP A 332 15.90 -7.22 0.46
CA TRP A 332 16.78 -6.77 1.55
C TRP A 332 18.25 -7.10 1.31
N ARG A 333 18.53 -8.25 0.70
CA ARG A 333 19.90 -8.70 0.41
C ARG A 333 20.46 -8.13 -0.90
N GLY A 334 19.64 -7.47 -1.71
CA GLY A 334 19.98 -7.12 -3.10
C GLY A 334 20.03 -8.33 -4.05
N ASP A 335 19.53 -9.48 -3.61
CA ASP A 335 19.58 -10.75 -4.35
C ASP A 335 18.56 -10.83 -5.49
N ARG A 336 17.86 -9.75 -5.80
CA ARG A 336 17.09 -9.59 -7.04
C ARG A 336 17.76 -8.50 -7.84
N THR A 337 18.54 -8.87 -8.85
CA THR A 337 19.46 -7.97 -9.53
C THR A 337 19.53 -8.27 -11.02
N ALA A 338 19.66 -7.22 -11.83
CA ALA A 338 19.91 -7.34 -13.26
C ALA A 338 21.33 -7.89 -13.57
N ALA A 339 22.26 -7.77 -12.59
CA ALA A 339 23.62 -8.27 -12.71
C ALA A 339 23.71 -9.79 -12.95
N ASP A 340 22.68 -10.55 -12.55
CA ASP A 340 22.61 -11.99 -12.82
C ASP A 340 22.45 -12.30 -14.32
N GLN A 341 21.99 -11.32 -15.12
CA GLN A 341 21.92 -11.37 -16.58
C GLN A 341 23.07 -10.61 -17.27
N GLY A 342 24.06 -10.14 -16.51
CA GLY A 342 25.17 -9.35 -17.04
C GLY A 342 24.85 -7.88 -17.31
N GLU A 343 23.70 -7.39 -16.82
CA GLU A 343 23.29 -5.99 -16.93
C GLU A 343 23.80 -5.14 -15.75
N ASP A 344 23.54 -3.82 -15.77
CA ASP A 344 23.92 -2.91 -14.69
C ASP A 344 23.22 -3.32 -13.37
N PRO A 345 23.96 -3.58 -12.26
CA PRO A 345 23.35 -3.85 -10.95
C PRO A 345 22.40 -2.75 -10.44
N ASN A 346 22.46 -1.55 -11.02
CA ASN A 346 21.56 -0.42 -10.75
C ASN A 346 20.31 -0.39 -11.65
N ASP A 347 20.18 -1.30 -12.62
CA ASP A 347 18.94 -1.42 -13.38
C ASP A 347 17.85 -2.05 -12.51
N VAL A 348 16.97 -1.18 -12.02
CA VAL A 348 15.83 -1.55 -11.19
C VAL A 348 14.75 -2.31 -11.99
N VAL A 349 14.65 -2.13 -13.32
CA VAL A 349 13.68 -2.87 -14.15
C VAL A 349 14.12 -4.33 -14.26
N GLY A 350 15.38 -4.59 -14.65
CA GLY A 350 15.96 -5.93 -14.63
C GLY A 350 15.93 -6.57 -13.24
N ALA A 351 16.24 -5.81 -12.18
CA ALA A 351 16.13 -6.28 -10.80
C ALA A 351 14.69 -6.69 -10.41
N PHE A 352 13.67 -5.96 -10.87
CA PHE A 352 12.27 -6.31 -10.62
C PHE A 352 11.86 -7.57 -11.38
N LYS A 353 12.31 -7.72 -12.63
CA LYS A 353 12.08 -8.96 -13.40
C LYS A 353 12.71 -10.19 -12.75
N ALA A 354 13.79 -10.04 -11.98
CA ALA A 354 14.41 -11.15 -11.24
C ALA A 354 13.51 -11.78 -10.16
N PHE A 355 12.33 -11.22 -9.88
CA PHE A 355 11.28 -11.84 -9.06
C PHE A 355 10.40 -12.84 -9.82
N ASN A 356 10.49 -12.95 -11.14
CA ASN A 356 9.63 -13.84 -11.95
C ASN A 356 9.55 -15.31 -11.46
N PRO A 357 10.65 -15.92 -10.94
CA PRO A 357 10.57 -17.27 -10.36
C PRO A 357 9.57 -17.41 -9.20
N ALA A 358 9.23 -16.34 -8.48
CA ALA A 358 8.29 -16.36 -7.36
C ALA A 358 6.85 -16.72 -7.79
N PHE A 359 6.49 -16.50 -9.06
CA PHE A 359 5.21 -16.99 -9.59
C PHE A 359 5.09 -18.51 -9.52
N VAL A 360 6.22 -19.22 -9.62
CA VAL A 360 6.29 -20.67 -9.44
C VAL A 360 6.55 -21.01 -7.97
N SER A 361 7.63 -20.51 -7.36
CA SER A 361 8.08 -20.93 -6.03
C SER A 361 7.17 -20.49 -4.88
N LEU A 362 6.40 -19.42 -5.05
CA LEU A 362 5.55 -18.86 -4.00
C LEU A 362 4.07 -18.87 -4.39
N MET A 363 3.74 -18.41 -5.60
CA MET A 363 2.34 -18.37 -6.06
C MET A 363 1.84 -19.72 -6.61
N GLY A 364 2.73 -20.72 -6.69
CA GLY A 364 2.40 -22.11 -7.02
C GLY A 364 2.05 -22.35 -8.49
N ARG A 365 2.31 -21.40 -9.40
CA ARG A 365 2.04 -21.57 -10.84
C ARG A 365 2.91 -22.67 -11.43
N ASP A 366 2.43 -23.22 -12.54
CA ASP A 366 3.18 -24.14 -13.40
C ASP A 366 4.37 -23.47 -14.10
N SER A 367 4.26 -22.17 -14.33
CA SER A 367 5.19 -21.39 -15.13
C SER A 367 5.32 -19.95 -14.63
N MET A 368 6.50 -19.38 -14.88
CA MET A 368 6.76 -17.95 -14.75
C MET A 368 5.86 -17.15 -15.72
N LEU A 369 5.73 -15.85 -15.48
CA LEU A 369 5.15 -14.95 -16.47
C LEU A 369 6.11 -14.83 -17.67
N SER A 370 5.58 -14.55 -18.85
CA SER A 370 6.42 -14.25 -20.01
C SER A 370 7.19 -12.93 -19.82
N ASP A 371 8.28 -12.75 -20.57
CA ASP A 371 9.11 -11.53 -20.48
C ASP A 371 8.32 -10.25 -20.76
N SER A 372 7.37 -10.29 -21.70
CA SER A 372 6.49 -9.15 -22.00
C SER A 372 5.55 -8.82 -20.85
N GLU A 373 5.03 -9.84 -20.15
CA GLU A 373 4.14 -9.64 -19.01
C GLU A 373 4.92 -9.08 -17.81
N MET A 374 6.13 -9.61 -17.55
CA MET A 374 7.01 -9.06 -16.52
C MET A 374 7.51 -7.65 -16.81
N GLN A 375 7.71 -7.31 -18.09
CA GLN A 375 8.05 -5.94 -18.49
C GLN A 375 6.93 -4.97 -18.10
N LEU A 376 5.68 -5.30 -18.44
CA LEU A 376 4.52 -4.47 -18.07
C LEU A 376 4.40 -4.32 -16.55
N PHE A 377 4.62 -5.41 -15.81
CA PHE A 377 4.58 -5.33 -14.35
C PHE A 377 5.70 -4.46 -13.78
N ALA A 378 6.93 -4.59 -14.27
CA ALA A 378 8.05 -3.77 -13.85
C ALA A 378 7.80 -2.28 -14.14
N GLU A 379 7.32 -1.92 -15.32
CA GLU A 379 6.98 -0.54 -15.69
C GLU A 379 5.90 0.08 -14.81
N PHE A 380 4.90 -0.72 -14.43
CA PHE A 380 3.89 -0.29 -13.46
C PHE A 380 4.50 -0.06 -12.08
N ALA A 381 5.32 -1.00 -11.59
CA ALA A 381 5.95 -0.92 -10.28
C ALA A 381 6.86 0.32 -10.12
N GLN A 382 7.58 0.71 -11.17
CA GLN A 382 8.46 1.90 -11.16
C GLN A 382 7.74 3.23 -10.94
N GLN A 383 6.44 3.27 -11.21
CA GLN A 383 5.65 4.52 -11.17
C GLN A 383 4.87 4.68 -9.87
N ILE A 384 4.84 3.65 -9.02
CA ILE A 384 4.24 3.75 -7.69
C ILE A 384 5.17 4.59 -6.83
N SER A 385 4.69 5.69 -6.25
CA SER A 385 5.48 6.61 -5.43
C SER A 385 4.97 6.67 -4.00
N TYR A 386 5.84 7.08 -3.06
CA TYR A 386 5.41 7.35 -1.69
C TYR A 386 4.59 8.65 -1.61
N PRO A 387 3.58 8.71 -0.72
CA PRO A 387 3.00 9.99 -0.33
C PRO A 387 4.04 10.86 0.40
N PRO A 388 3.71 12.14 0.67
CA PRO A 388 4.53 12.95 1.56
C PRO A 388 4.69 12.32 2.94
N ASN A 389 5.83 12.57 3.58
CA ASN A 389 6.08 12.11 4.94
C ASN A 389 5.20 12.92 5.93
N PRO A 390 4.29 12.28 6.70
CA PRO A 390 3.35 12.98 7.58
C PRO A 390 4.01 13.58 8.83
N ILE A 391 5.26 13.23 9.14
CA ILE A 391 6.02 13.77 10.29
C ILE A 391 6.68 15.10 9.94
N ARG A 392 6.83 15.42 8.65
CA ARG A 392 7.38 16.70 8.19
C ARG A 392 6.34 17.81 8.29
N SER A 393 6.77 18.98 8.75
CA SER A 393 5.93 20.18 8.77
C SER A 393 5.45 20.54 7.36
N LEU A 394 4.20 21.00 7.24
CA LEU A 394 3.60 21.35 5.94
C LEU A 394 4.30 22.51 5.22
N ASP A 395 5.02 23.37 5.97
CA ASP A 395 5.88 24.42 5.42
C ASP A 395 7.27 23.93 5.00
N ASN A 396 7.50 22.61 5.11
CA ASN A 396 8.75 21.93 4.85
C ASN A 396 9.90 22.30 5.81
N SER A 397 9.61 22.98 6.92
CA SER A 397 10.59 23.24 7.99
C SER A 397 10.94 21.96 8.77
N LEU A 398 12.07 22.00 9.48
CA LEU A 398 12.48 20.97 10.44
C LEU A 398 12.32 21.52 11.85
N THR A 399 11.90 20.67 12.80
CA THR A 399 11.99 21.00 14.22
C THR A 399 13.46 21.16 14.64
N PRO A 400 13.78 21.79 15.79
CA PRO A 400 15.16 21.89 16.27
C PRO A 400 15.87 20.52 16.31
N ASP A 401 15.17 19.49 16.80
CA ASP A 401 15.71 18.13 16.90
C ASP A 401 15.97 17.49 15.54
N GLN A 402 15.03 17.64 14.59
CA GLN A 402 15.20 17.16 13.23
C GLN A 402 16.34 17.89 12.51
N LYS A 403 16.52 19.19 12.76
CA LYS A 403 17.61 19.98 12.18
C LYS A 403 18.97 19.52 12.69
N GLU A 404 19.12 19.34 14.01
CA GLU A 404 20.34 18.79 14.59
C GLU A 404 20.60 17.36 14.10
N GLY A 405 19.55 16.52 14.03
CA GLY A 405 19.63 15.18 13.46
C GLY A 405 20.09 15.16 12.00
N ARG A 406 19.60 16.11 11.19
CA ARG A 406 20.06 16.31 9.81
C ARG A 406 21.54 16.71 9.76
N ASP A 407 21.98 17.60 10.63
CA ASP A 407 23.38 18.02 10.69
C ASP A 407 24.30 16.85 11.08
N ILE A 408 23.87 16.00 12.02
CA ILE A 408 24.55 14.74 12.34
C ILE A 408 24.62 13.84 11.09
N TYR A 409 23.49 13.61 10.42
CA TYR A 409 23.42 12.73 9.27
C TYR A 409 24.38 13.10 8.12
N PHE A 410 24.52 14.40 7.84
CA PHE A 410 25.36 14.89 6.75
C PHE A 410 26.82 15.13 7.15
N ASN A 411 27.10 15.51 8.39
CA ASN A 411 28.40 16.05 8.78
C ASN A 411 29.13 15.22 9.84
N TYR A 412 28.42 14.48 10.69
CA TYR A 412 29.05 13.69 11.75
C TYR A 412 29.74 12.46 11.15
N ARG A 413 31.03 12.32 11.45
CA ARG A 413 31.84 11.18 10.99
C ARG A 413 31.92 10.13 12.09
N ILE A 414 31.42 8.95 11.78
CA ILE A 414 31.34 7.83 12.72
C ILE A 414 32.62 7.00 12.59
N ARG A 415 33.35 6.86 13.70
CA ARG A 415 34.66 6.17 13.74
C ARG A 415 34.54 4.70 13.37
N GLU A 416 33.51 4.04 13.87
CA GLU A 416 33.22 2.61 13.74
C GLU A 416 32.91 2.21 12.30
N VAL A 417 32.53 3.17 11.44
CA VAL A 417 32.30 2.95 10.00
C VAL A 417 33.34 3.69 9.14
N ASN A 418 34.60 3.64 9.56
CA ASN A 418 35.75 4.21 8.84
C ASN A 418 35.63 5.73 8.61
N ASN A 419 35.19 6.47 9.63
CA ASN A 419 35.12 7.94 9.65
C ASN A 419 34.21 8.51 8.55
N ARG A 420 33.12 7.82 8.25
CA ARG A 420 32.11 8.18 7.24
C ARG A 420 30.87 8.81 7.87
N THR A 421 30.13 9.56 7.06
CA THR A 421 28.82 10.11 7.43
C THR A 421 27.71 9.14 7.07
N CYS A 422 26.52 9.29 7.67
CA CYS A 422 25.36 8.46 7.35
C CYS A 422 25.02 8.53 5.86
N ASN A 423 25.09 9.73 5.27
CA ASN A 423 24.82 10.00 3.86
C ASN A 423 25.76 9.26 2.87
N SER A 424 26.91 8.76 3.32
CA SER A 424 27.84 8.00 2.46
C SER A 424 27.31 6.63 2.04
N CYS A 425 26.51 6.00 2.91
CA CYS A 425 25.84 4.73 2.67
C CYS A 425 24.37 4.98 2.34
N HIS A 426 23.67 5.66 3.25
CA HIS A 426 22.28 5.99 3.09
C HIS A 426 22.18 7.30 2.33
N ARG A 427 22.44 7.34 1.02
CA ARG A 427 22.48 8.60 0.28
C ARG A 427 21.09 9.24 0.10
N LEU A 428 20.98 10.52 0.42
CA LEU A 428 19.85 11.39 0.02
C LEU A 428 20.29 12.24 -1.17
N ASP A 429 19.73 11.91 -2.34
CA ASP A 429 19.93 12.60 -3.61
C ASP A 429 18.65 12.45 -4.47
N PRO A 430 17.66 13.34 -4.26
CA PRO A 430 16.36 13.26 -4.93
C PRO A 430 16.45 13.33 -6.46
N GLU A 431 17.44 14.05 -7.01
CA GLU A 431 17.65 14.15 -8.47
C GLU A 431 17.99 12.78 -9.09
N GLN A 432 18.69 11.93 -8.33
CA GLN A 432 19.00 10.55 -8.72
C GLN A 432 17.95 9.53 -8.23
N GLY A 433 16.88 9.97 -7.57
CA GLY A 433 15.86 9.07 -6.99
C GLY A 433 16.32 8.33 -5.73
N LEU A 434 17.41 8.77 -5.10
CA LEU A 434 18.00 8.14 -3.92
C LEU A 434 17.48 8.80 -2.65
N PHE A 435 16.79 8.03 -1.80
CA PHE A 435 16.21 8.54 -0.56
C PHE A 435 16.60 7.65 0.62
N GLY A 436 17.86 7.79 1.02
CA GLY A 436 18.47 7.03 2.12
C GLY A 436 19.14 5.74 1.67
N THR A 437 19.49 5.60 0.39
CA THR A 437 20.21 4.43 -0.14
C THR A 437 21.20 4.86 -1.21
N ASN A 438 22.33 4.16 -1.31
CA ASN A 438 23.27 4.30 -2.42
C ASN A 438 23.35 3.05 -3.30
N THR A 439 22.33 2.17 -3.20
CA THR A 439 22.13 0.89 -3.94
C THR A 439 23.13 -0.24 -3.64
N LYS A 440 24.18 0.01 -2.87
CA LYS A 440 25.28 -0.95 -2.66
C LYS A 440 25.01 -1.97 -1.55
N ILE A 441 25.79 -3.04 -1.56
CA ILE A 441 25.82 -4.08 -0.54
C ILE A 441 26.75 -3.67 0.61
N SER A 442 26.31 -3.82 1.86
CA SER A 442 27.11 -3.62 3.07
C SER A 442 27.09 -4.89 3.95
N ASN A 443 28.04 -4.99 4.89
CA ASN A 443 28.04 -6.09 5.87
C ASN A 443 26.95 -5.93 6.94
N ALA A 444 26.38 -4.73 7.10
CA ALA A 444 25.29 -4.36 8.02
C ALA A 444 25.40 -4.84 9.50
N GLY A 445 26.54 -5.39 9.92
CA GLY A 445 26.68 -6.03 11.23
C GLY A 445 25.74 -7.22 11.44
N GLN A 446 25.35 -7.91 10.36
CA GLN A 446 24.41 -9.05 10.40
C GLN A 446 25.09 -10.36 9.97
N SER A 447 24.39 -11.48 10.14
CA SER A 447 24.82 -12.82 9.69
C SER A 447 25.09 -12.93 8.19
N GLN A 448 24.46 -12.05 7.40
CA GLN A 448 24.57 -11.98 5.94
C GLN A 448 24.84 -10.54 5.49
N GLN A 449 25.18 -10.38 4.21
CA GLN A 449 25.34 -9.07 3.57
C GLN A 449 24.01 -8.56 3.02
N TYR A 450 23.77 -7.26 3.20
CA TYR A 450 22.50 -6.62 2.88
C TYR A 450 22.69 -5.41 1.98
N LYS A 451 21.72 -5.20 1.08
CA LYS A 451 21.64 -3.93 0.36
C LYS A 451 21.30 -2.83 1.35
N ILE A 452 21.95 -1.69 1.22
CA ILE A 452 21.64 -0.50 2.03
C ILE A 452 20.18 -0.08 1.71
N PRO A 453 19.24 -0.18 2.67
CA PRO A 453 17.83 0.11 2.44
C PRO A 453 17.58 1.62 2.42
N HIS A 454 16.51 2.05 1.74
CA HIS A 454 16.04 3.44 1.76
C HIS A 454 15.38 3.79 3.11
N PHE A 455 15.20 5.09 3.38
CA PHE A 455 14.62 5.58 4.65
C PHE A 455 13.21 6.19 4.55
N ARG A 456 12.64 6.32 3.34
CA ARG A 456 11.33 6.95 3.10
C ARG A 456 10.18 6.52 4.03
N ASN A 457 10.12 5.26 4.45
CA ASN A 457 9.02 4.72 5.24
C ASN A 457 9.41 4.31 6.67
N MET A 458 10.52 4.82 7.22
CA MET A 458 10.90 4.46 8.58
C MET A 458 9.83 4.85 9.62
N TYR A 459 9.09 5.94 9.39
CA TYR A 459 7.96 6.35 10.23
C TYR A 459 6.83 5.32 10.28
N THR A 460 6.66 4.49 9.24
CA THR A 460 5.61 3.47 9.21
C THR A 460 5.99 2.21 9.97
N LYS A 461 7.19 2.12 10.55
CA LYS A 461 7.68 0.94 11.30
C LYS A 461 7.59 1.11 12.82
N VAL A 462 7.14 2.27 13.30
CA VAL A 462 6.93 2.53 14.73
C VAL A 462 5.71 1.74 15.23
N GLY A 463 5.81 1.12 16.40
CA GLY A 463 4.71 0.39 17.03
C GLY A 463 5.10 -0.87 17.81
N MET A 464 6.37 -1.27 17.74
CA MET A 464 7.00 -2.29 18.58
C MET A 464 7.95 -1.59 19.55
N PHE A 465 7.75 -1.75 20.86
CA PHE A 465 8.68 -1.28 21.88
C PHE A 465 9.12 -2.43 22.78
N GLY A 466 10.42 -2.50 23.07
CA GLY A 466 11.04 -3.58 23.83
C GLY A 466 11.61 -4.69 22.96
N ARG A 467 12.73 -5.27 23.41
CA ARG A 467 13.40 -6.43 22.81
C ARG A 467 14.19 -7.18 23.88
N ALA A 468 14.57 -8.42 23.59
CA ALA A 468 15.44 -9.20 24.45
C ALA A 468 16.79 -8.50 24.72
N ILE A 469 17.30 -8.65 25.95
CA ILE A 469 18.64 -8.21 26.33
C ILE A 469 19.68 -8.94 25.47
N THR A 470 20.60 -8.17 24.88
CA THR A 470 21.85 -8.64 24.27
C THR A 470 23.00 -7.78 24.80
N ASP A 471 24.22 -8.29 24.83
CA ASP A 471 25.41 -7.67 25.49
C ASP A 471 25.84 -6.28 24.96
N HIS A 472 25.07 -5.65 24.07
CA HIS A 472 25.42 -4.43 23.33
C HIS A 472 24.35 -3.32 23.39
N ILE A 473 23.45 -3.30 24.39
CA ILE A 473 22.32 -2.35 24.49
C ILE A 473 22.41 -1.49 25.76
N VAL A 474 21.92 -0.24 25.69
CA VAL A 474 21.61 0.60 26.86
C VAL A 474 20.57 -0.11 27.74
N HIS A 475 20.99 -0.54 28.93
CA HIS A 475 20.12 -1.15 29.93
C HIS A 475 19.02 -0.17 30.41
N GLY A 476 17.76 -0.62 30.46
CA GLY A 476 16.65 0.12 31.08
C GLY A 476 15.29 -0.03 30.39
N ASP A 477 15.29 -0.20 29.06
CA ASP A 477 14.09 -0.29 28.19
C ASP A 477 13.79 -1.74 27.74
N ASP A 478 14.29 -2.74 28.47
CA ASP A 478 14.12 -4.17 28.16
C ASP A 478 13.13 -4.86 29.12
N GLN A 479 12.35 -4.05 29.85
CA GLN A 479 11.26 -4.53 30.70
C GLN A 479 10.06 -4.96 29.87
N LEU A 480 9.10 -5.65 30.47
CA LEU A 480 7.82 -5.94 29.83
C LEU A 480 7.13 -4.62 29.46
N MET A 481 7.07 -4.29 28.17
CA MET A 481 6.56 -3.02 27.65
C MET A 481 5.03 -2.96 27.56
N GLY A 482 4.35 -4.05 27.90
CA GLY A 482 2.89 -4.18 27.81
C GLY A 482 2.39 -4.27 26.37
N ASP A 483 1.14 -3.86 26.16
CA ASP A 483 0.45 -3.95 24.87
C ASP A 483 1.13 -3.09 23.80
N GLN A 484 1.51 -3.70 22.68
CA GLN A 484 2.10 -3.02 21.52
C GLN A 484 1.14 -3.02 20.34
N ILE A 485 1.39 -2.09 19.40
CA ILE A 485 0.62 -2.01 18.16
C ILE A 485 1.11 -3.10 17.18
N ARG A 486 2.40 -3.46 17.23
CA ARG A 486 3.05 -4.35 16.26
C ARG A 486 4.11 -5.23 16.90
N GLY A 487 4.35 -6.40 16.29
CA GLY A 487 5.42 -7.33 16.67
C GLY A 487 6.73 -7.15 15.91
N PHE A 488 6.77 -6.31 14.88
CA PHE A 488 7.95 -6.09 14.03
C PHE A 488 8.27 -4.59 13.94
N GLY A 489 9.54 -4.25 14.14
CA GLY A 489 10.07 -2.89 14.03
C GLY A 489 11.05 -2.72 12.86
N PHE A 490 12.28 -2.32 13.19
CA PHE A 490 13.37 -1.94 12.29
C PHE A 490 14.32 -3.11 11.99
N LEU A 491 15.27 -2.86 11.08
CA LEU A 491 16.08 -3.85 10.34
C LEU A 491 15.27 -4.68 9.34
N HIS A 492 15.98 -5.54 8.60
CA HIS A 492 15.39 -6.43 7.60
C HIS A 492 14.34 -7.36 8.20
N ASN A 493 14.62 -7.97 9.35
CA ASN A 493 13.79 -8.96 10.03
C ASN A 493 12.78 -8.35 11.03
N GLY A 494 12.82 -7.03 11.27
CA GLY A 494 11.93 -6.35 12.22
C GLY A 494 12.29 -6.55 13.69
N ALA A 495 13.48 -7.07 14.03
CA ALA A 495 13.83 -7.45 15.40
C ALA A 495 14.21 -6.28 16.33
N VAL A 496 14.33 -5.05 15.83
CA VAL A 496 14.72 -3.88 16.64
C VAL A 496 13.55 -2.91 16.78
N ASP A 497 13.22 -2.55 18.02
CA ASP A 497 12.08 -1.69 18.37
C ASP A 497 12.14 -0.25 17.81
N THR A 498 13.33 0.37 17.75
CA THR A 498 13.50 1.81 17.46
C THR A 498 14.66 2.08 16.52
N VAL A 499 14.59 3.19 15.76
CA VAL A 499 15.74 3.66 14.96
C VAL A 499 16.92 3.95 15.88
N PHE A 500 16.67 4.59 17.02
CA PHE A 500 17.68 4.89 18.03
C PHE A 500 18.51 3.66 18.41
N ARG A 501 17.89 2.52 18.67
CA ARG A 501 18.61 1.30 19.05
C ARG A 501 19.39 0.66 17.90
N THR A 502 19.10 1.00 16.63
CA THR A 502 19.98 0.64 15.50
C THR A 502 21.25 1.49 15.44
N LEU A 503 21.25 2.65 16.09
CA LEU A 503 22.34 3.63 16.10
C LEU A 503 23.25 3.50 17.32
N PHE A 504 22.92 2.65 18.28
CA PHE A 504 23.76 2.38 19.44
C PHE A 504 24.64 1.15 19.16
N PRO A 505 25.96 1.14 19.46
CA PRO A 505 26.71 2.04 20.36
C PRO A 505 27.51 3.17 19.66
N ILE A 506 27.26 3.45 18.38
CA ILE A 506 28.13 4.32 17.57
C ILE A 506 27.95 5.84 17.81
N MET A 507 27.05 6.23 18.71
CA MET A 507 26.81 7.63 19.09
C MET A 507 26.22 7.77 20.49
N SER A 508 26.23 8.99 21.04
CA SER A 508 25.61 9.27 22.33
C SER A 508 24.09 9.11 22.27
N VAL A 509 23.46 8.93 23.44
CA VAL A 509 21.99 8.83 23.55
C VAL A 509 21.31 10.04 22.93
N GLU A 510 21.77 11.25 23.25
CA GLU A 510 21.23 12.50 22.73
C GLU A 510 21.34 12.57 21.21
N GLN A 511 22.53 12.34 20.66
CA GLN A 511 22.77 12.36 19.21
C GLN A 511 21.87 11.36 18.48
N GLY A 512 21.75 10.15 19.01
CA GLY A 512 20.90 9.11 18.44
C GLY A 512 19.42 9.51 18.42
N ARG A 513 18.92 10.15 19.47
CA ARG A 513 17.53 10.63 19.51
C ARG A 513 17.27 11.76 18.51
N LYS A 514 18.19 12.71 18.36
CA LYS A 514 18.07 13.76 17.33
C LYS A 514 18.09 13.17 15.92
N LEU A 515 19.02 12.25 15.65
CA LEU A 515 19.12 11.57 14.35
C LEU A 515 17.87 10.73 14.06
N GLU A 516 17.31 10.03 15.06
CA GLU A 516 16.04 9.31 14.93
C GLU A 516 14.90 10.24 14.50
N GLN A 517 14.77 11.44 15.09
CA GLN A 517 13.75 12.40 14.68
C GLN A 517 13.89 12.80 13.20
N PHE A 518 15.12 12.98 12.71
CA PHE A 518 15.36 13.26 11.29
C PHE A 518 15.03 12.06 10.38
N ILE A 519 15.41 10.84 10.76
CA ILE A 519 15.11 9.63 9.98
C ILE A 519 13.61 9.35 9.91
N LEU A 520 12.85 9.62 10.97
CA LEU A 520 11.39 9.50 10.95
C LEU A 520 10.75 10.58 10.07
N ALA A 521 11.38 11.75 9.95
CA ALA A 521 10.95 12.86 9.09
C ALA A 521 11.69 12.89 7.74
N PHE A 522 12.29 11.77 7.31
CA PHE A 522 13.14 11.73 6.13
C PHE A 522 12.37 12.13 4.86
N ASP A 523 13.07 12.79 3.93
CA ASP A 523 12.47 13.26 2.68
C ASP A 523 11.87 12.11 1.86
N SER A 524 10.76 12.40 1.19
CA SER A 524 10.03 11.48 0.31
C SER A 524 9.97 12.03 -1.11
N ASN A 525 9.32 11.31 -2.03
CA ASN A 525 9.13 11.71 -3.43
C ASN A 525 8.33 13.01 -3.59
N LEU A 526 7.51 13.38 -2.60
CA LEU A 526 6.63 14.54 -2.62
C LEU A 526 6.86 15.39 -1.37
N ALA A 527 6.81 16.71 -1.53
CA ALA A 527 6.91 17.65 -0.43
C ALA A 527 5.69 17.56 0.51
N PRO A 528 5.83 17.92 1.81
CA PRO A 528 4.79 17.75 2.83
C PRO A 528 3.43 18.41 2.48
N ILE A 529 3.46 19.52 1.73
CA ILE A 529 2.25 20.25 1.35
C ILE A 529 1.38 19.52 0.31
N VAL A 530 1.95 18.55 -0.43
CA VAL A 530 1.22 17.87 -1.51
C VAL A 530 0.07 17.06 -0.94
N GLY A 531 -1.10 17.15 -1.57
CA GLY A 531 -2.34 16.52 -1.11
C GLY A 531 -3.11 17.34 -0.07
N GLN A 532 -2.55 18.43 0.45
CA GLN A 532 -3.31 19.35 1.32
C GLN A 532 -4.44 20.02 0.53
N GLN A 533 -5.62 20.08 1.15
CA GLN A 533 -6.81 20.71 0.61
C GLN A 533 -7.49 21.56 1.68
N VAL A 534 -7.90 22.78 1.30
CA VAL A 534 -8.69 23.67 2.18
C VAL A 534 -9.82 24.31 1.40
N THR A 535 -11.00 24.28 2.01
CA THR A 535 -12.21 24.95 1.50
C THR A 535 -12.45 26.24 2.27
N LEU A 536 -12.41 27.36 1.56
CA LEU A 536 -12.77 28.69 2.03
C LEU A 536 -14.28 28.89 1.90
N THR A 537 -14.92 29.35 2.96
CA THR A 537 -16.33 29.78 3.00
C THR A 537 -16.44 31.11 3.75
N ASN A 538 -17.60 31.76 3.70
CA ASN A 538 -17.84 33.00 4.46
C ASN A 538 -17.76 32.80 5.98
N SER A 539 -17.99 31.58 6.48
CA SER A 539 -17.98 31.30 7.93
C SER A 539 -16.59 30.93 8.48
N ASN A 540 -15.63 30.57 7.64
CA ASN A 540 -14.32 30.08 8.08
C ASN A 540 -13.14 30.92 7.58
N PHE A 541 -13.40 32.09 7.00
CA PHE A 541 -12.41 32.93 6.32
C PHE A 541 -11.13 33.14 7.15
N ALA A 542 -11.24 33.47 8.44
CA ALA A 542 -10.10 33.68 9.33
C ALA A 542 -9.25 32.42 9.57
N ARG A 543 -9.85 31.22 9.53
CA ARG A 543 -9.14 29.94 9.76
C ARG A 543 -8.54 29.37 8.48
N ALA A 544 -9.20 29.55 7.35
CA ALA A 544 -8.77 28.99 6.07
C ALA A 544 -7.62 29.77 5.42
N GLN A 545 -7.59 31.11 5.57
CA GLN A 545 -6.60 31.97 4.92
C GLN A 545 -5.16 31.57 5.20
N GLY A 546 -4.77 31.36 6.47
CA GLY A 546 -3.39 31.02 6.81
C GLY A 546 -2.91 29.71 6.16
N ARG A 547 -3.81 28.73 5.96
CA ARG A 547 -3.46 27.52 5.21
C ARG A 547 -3.35 27.78 3.71
N ILE A 548 -4.21 28.62 3.14
CA ILE A 548 -4.13 28.97 1.71
C ILE A 548 -2.85 29.77 1.45
N ASP A 549 -2.49 30.70 2.33
CA ASP A 549 -1.24 31.48 2.24
C ASP A 549 -0.03 30.54 2.25
N LEU A 550 -0.01 29.57 3.16
CA LEU A 550 1.02 28.52 3.16
C LEU A 550 1.06 27.75 1.84
N MET A 551 -0.10 27.33 1.30
CA MET A 551 -0.17 26.59 0.05
C MET A 551 0.36 27.42 -1.14
N VAL A 552 0.07 28.73 -1.17
CA VAL A 552 0.63 29.66 -2.15
C VAL A 552 2.15 29.74 -1.99
N GLU A 553 2.64 29.89 -0.76
CA GLU A 553 4.07 29.99 -0.45
C GLU A 553 4.85 28.72 -0.85
N ARG A 554 4.25 27.54 -0.71
CA ARG A 554 4.89 26.27 -1.11
C ARG A 554 4.77 26.00 -2.60
N ALA A 555 3.70 26.45 -3.25
CA ALA A 555 3.60 26.43 -4.71
C ALA A 555 4.66 27.35 -5.35
N ASP A 556 4.90 28.53 -4.77
CA ASP A 556 5.97 29.45 -5.21
C ASP A 556 7.38 28.87 -5.04
N ALA A 557 7.57 28.00 -4.05
CA ALA A 557 8.81 27.24 -3.87
C ALA A 557 8.95 26.05 -4.85
N GLY A 558 7.96 25.79 -5.70
CA GLY A 558 7.96 24.66 -6.64
C GLY A 558 7.65 23.31 -6.00
N GLU A 559 7.17 23.28 -4.76
CA GLU A 559 6.92 22.05 -4.01
C GLU A 559 5.58 21.37 -4.37
N CYS A 560 4.64 22.12 -4.94
CA CYS A 560 3.34 21.64 -5.40
C CYS A 560 2.84 22.48 -6.58
N ASP A 561 1.94 21.92 -7.38
CA ASP A 561 1.09 22.73 -8.25
C ASP A 561 -0.18 23.14 -7.50
N LEU A 562 -0.50 24.43 -7.44
CA LEU A 562 -1.69 24.92 -6.74
C LEU A 562 -2.88 25.11 -7.69
N ILE A 563 -4.01 24.49 -7.34
CA ILE A 563 -5.28 24.66 -8.05
C ILE A 563 -6.35 25.20 -7.12
N ALA A 564 -7.40 25.79 -7.71
CA ALA A 564 -8.64 26.11 -7.01
C ALA A 564 -9.85 25.58 -7.79
N LYS A 565 -10.90 25.17 -7.07
CA LYS A 565 -12.19 24.73 -7.64
C LYS A 565 -13.35 25.37 -6.88
N ALA A 566 -14.38 25.80 -7.59
CA ALA A 566 -15.59 26.37 -7.01
C ALA A 566 -16.81 26.11 -7.91
N ARG A 567 -18.00 26.41 -7.39
CA ARG A 567 -19.23 26.49 -8.19
C ARG A 567 -19.63 27.95 -8.36
N VAL A 568 -19.63 28.44 -9.60
CA VAL A 568 -19.95 29.84 -9.96
C VAL A 568 -21.09 29.81 -10.97
N ASP A 569 -22.17 30.57 -10.73
CA ASP A 569 -23.37 30.60 -11.58
C ASP A 569 -23.92 29.19 -11.92
N ALA A 570 -23.93 28.30 -10.93
CA ALA A 570 -24.29 26.88 -11.06
C ALA A 570 -23.36 25.99 -11.91
N HIS A 571 -22.24 26.51 -12.43
CA HIS A 571 -21.22 25.74 -13.15
C HIS A 571 -20.02 25.41 -12.26
N GLN A 572 -19.42 24.24 -12.44
CA GLN A 572 -18.12 23.92 -11.86
C GLN A 572 -17.05 24.73 -12.58
N ARG A 573 -16.16 25.36 -11.83
CA ARG A 573 -15.08 26.19 -12.35
C ARG A 573 -13.77 25.81 -11.70
N GLY A 574 -12.69 25.93 -12.47
CA GLY A 574 -11.36 25.59 -12.05
C GLY A 574 -10.31 26.63 -12.41
N TRP A 575 -9.28 26.66 -11.59
CA TRP A 575 -8.13 27.52 -11.78
C TRP A 575 -6.84 26.79 -11.49
N TYR A 576 -5.79 27.15 -12.23
CA TYR A 576 -4.43 26.67 -12.03
C TYR A 576 -3.48 27.84 -11.85
N ARG A 577 -2.67 27.81 -10.79
CA ARG A 577 -1.68 28.86 -10.49
C ARG A 577 -0.41 28.67 -11.31
N ARG A 578 0.00 29.71 -12.02
CA ARG A 578 1.26 29.76 -12.78
C ARG A 578 2.42 30.30 -11.94
N GLY A 579 3.63 30.19 -12.49
CA GLY A 579 4.85 30.72 -11.87
C GLY A 579 4.93 32.26 -11.76
N ASP A 580 4.05 33.01 -12.44
CA ASP A 580 3.93 34.46 -12.27
C ASP A 580 2.96 34.87 -11.14
N GLY A 581 2.44 33.89 -10.39
CA GLY A 581 1.54 34.09 -9.27
C GLY A 581 0.05 34.23 -9.63
N LEU A 582 -0.27 34.23 -10.92
CA LEU A 582 -1.64 34.37 -11.41
C LEU A 582 -2.30 33.00 -11.63
N PHE A 583 -3.61 32.96 -11.43
CA PHE A 583 -4.46 31.81 -11.68
C PHE A 583 -5.10 31.92 -13.05
N VAL A 584 -4.83 30.94 -13.91
CA VAL A 584 -5.52 30.77 -15.20
C VAL A 584 -6.84 30.06 -14.94
N SER A 585 -7.94 30.60 -15.47
CA SER A 585 -9.25 29.94 -15.42
C SER A 585 -9.39 28.88 -16.50
N ASP A 586 -10.18 27.85 -16.20
CA ASP A 586 -10.72 26.86 -17.13
C ASP A 586 -11.73 27.39 -18.18
N LEU A 587 -12.03 28.68 -18.16
CA LEU A 587 -12.93 29.36 -19.11
C LEU A 587 -12.20 30.54 -19.73
N GLY A 588 -12.14 30.58 -21.06
CA GLY A 588 -11.52 31.64 -21.83
C GLY A 588 -10.04 31.77 -21.48
N LYS A 589 -9.24 30.74 -21.79
CA LYS A 589 -7.78 30.48 -21.61
C LYS A 589 -6.81 31.65 -21.32
N ALA A 590 -7.16 32.90 -21.64
CA ALA A 590 -6.43 34.13 -21.29
C ALA A 590 -6.91 34.82 -19.99
N SER A 591 -7.99 34.35 -19.37
CA SER A 591 -8.56 34.96 -18.16
C SER A 591 -7.69 34.66 -16.94
N LEU A 592 -7.08 35.71 -16.39
CA LEU A 592 -6.18 35.63 -15.25
C LEU A 592 -6.81 36.25 -14.01
N SER A 593 -6.69 35.55 -12.89
CA SER A 593 -7.13 36.00 -11.57
C SER A 593 -5.97 36.01 -10.59
N THR A 594 -5.92 37.01 -9.73
CA THR A 594 -5.10 36.96 -8.52
C THR A 594 -5.77 36.08 -7.45
N ASP A 595 -5.00 35.52 -6.53
CA ASP A 595 -5.53 34.83 -5.34
C ASP A 595 -6.55 35.70 -4.60
N LYS A 596 -6.25 37.00 -4.41
CA LYS A 596 -7.15 37.97 -3.78
C LYS A 596 -8.50 38.06 -4.50
N GLN A 597 -8.51 38.09 -5.84
CA GLN A 597 -9.75 38.10 -6.62
C GLN A 597 -10.56 36.81 -6.41
N LEU A 598 -9.90 35.65 -6.38
CA LEU A 598 -10.59 34.37 -6.13
C LEU A 598 -11.20 34.33 -4.73
N ARG A 599 -10.46 34.73 -3.68
CA ARG A 599 -10.99 34.78 -2.31
C ARG A 599 -12.15 35.77 -2.17
N ASN A 600 -12.09 36.89 -2.89
CA ASN A 600 -13.17 37.88 -2.90
C ASN A 600 -14.48 37.35 -3.52
N MET A 601 -14.44 36.31 -4.36
CA MET A 601 -15.67 35.69 -4.87
C MET A 601 -16.50 35.08 -3.74
N VAL A 602 -15.85 34.48 -2.75
CA VAL A 602 -16.54 33.95 -1.55
C VAL A 602 -17.09 35.11 -0.74
N ALA A 603 -16.27 36.13 -0.47
CA ALA A 603 -16.64 37.29 0.34
C ALA A 603 -17.82 38.10 -0.24
N ARG A 604 -17.92 38.18 -1.56
CA ARG A 604 -19.06 38.84 -2.26
C ARG A 604 -20.30 37.95 -2.39
N GLY A 605 -20.17 36.66 -2.13
CA GLY A 605 -21.25 35.69 -2.32
C GLY A 605 -21.41 35.16 -3.75
N ASP A 606 -20.44 35.42 -4.63
CA ASP A 606 -20.43 34.89 -6.01
C ASP A 606 -20.30 33.35 -6.02
N THR A 607 -19.71 32.79 -4.96
CA THR A 607 -19.68 31.35 -4.70
C THR A 607 -19.79 31.06 -3.20
N ALA A 608 -20.45 29.96 -2.83
CA ALA A 608 -20.58 29.55 -1.43
C ALA A 608 -19.25 29.01 -0.85
N ALA A 609 -18.40 28.44 -1.71
CA ALA A 609 -17.17 27.78 -1.29
C ALA A 609 -16.11 27.79 -2.40
N LEU A 610 -14.85 27.96 -2.02
CA LEU A 610 -13.69 27.87 -2.90
C LEU A 610 -12.66 26.91 -2.29
N THR A 611 -12.34 25.83 -2.99
CA THR A 611 -11.43 24.80 -2.50
C THR A 611 -10.07 24.89 -3.20
N TYR A 612 -9.02 25.11 -2.42
CA TYR A 612 -7.63 25.06 -2.87
C TYR A 612 -7.05 23.67 -2.65
N THR A 613 -6.22 23.19 -3.58
CA THR A 613 -5.50 21.90 -3.44
C THR A 613 -4.07 22.05 -3.93
N CYS A 614 -3.10 21.62 -3.11
CA CYS A 614 -1.71 21.42 -3.56
C CYS A 614 -1.63 20.04 -4.19
N THR A 615 -1.43 20.00 -5.50
CA THR A 615 -1.33 18.77 -6.29
C THR A 615 0.13 18.40 -6.54
N PRO A 616 0.44 17.14 -6.89
CA PRO A 616 1.81 16.78 -7.25
C PRO A 616 2.34 17.68 -8.38
N PRO A 617 3.61 18.12 -8.34
CA PRO A 617 4.18 18.93 -9.41
C PRO A 617 3.98 18.31 -10.80
N GLY A 618 3.59 19.14 -11.77
CA GLY A 618 3.24 18.73 -13.14
C GLY A 618 1.78 18.26 -13.31
N SER A 619 0.99 18.16 -12.23
CA SER A 619 -0.42 17.72 -12.29
C SER A 619 -1.43 18.86 -12.29
N GLY A 620 -0.98 20.11 -12.10
CA GLY A 620 -1.85 21.26 -11.86
C GLY A 620 -2.79 21.58 -13.02
N VAL A 621 -2.31 21.56 -14.26
CA VAL A 621 -3.16 21.77 -15.45
C VAL A 621 -4.25 20.70 -15.50
N ARG A 622 -3.84 19.43 -15.40
CA ARG A 622 -4.74 18.27 -15.42
C ARG A 622 -5.81 18.34 -14.35
N MET A 623 -5.42 18.67 -13.13
CA MET A 623 -6.35 18.67 -11.99
C MET A 623 -7.14 19.97 -11.88
N GLY A 624 -6.62 21.06 -12.43
CA GLY A 624 -7.13 22.41 -12.26
C GLY A 624 -8.06 22.87 -13.38
N VAL A 625 -7.68 22.69 -14.65
CA VAL A 625 -8.33 23.38 -15.78
C VAL A 625 -8.60 22.54 -17.02
N ASP A 626 -7.89 21.42 -17.21
CA ASP A 626 -7.99 20.57 -18.40
C ASP A 626 -7.90 19.11 -17.98
N ARG A 627 -9.04 18.53 -17.59
CA ARG A 627 -9.07 17.22 -16.94
C ARG A 627 -8.53 16.11 -17.83
N ASP A 628 -8.83 16.15 -19.12
CA ASP A 628 -8.49 15.13 -20.10
C ASP A 628 -7.26 15.40 -20.95
N LEU A 629 -6.63 16.56 -20.76
CA LEU A 629 -5.38 16.96 -21.43
C LEU A 629 -5.49 16.96 -22.95
N ASP A 630 -6.69 17.25 -23.47
CA ASP A 630 -6.92 17.39 -24.90
C ASP A 630 -6.53 18.79 -25.44
N GLY A 631 -6.15 19.69 -24.53
CA GLY A 631 -5.73 21.06 -24.82
C GLY A 631 -6.87 22.08 -24.82
N LEU A 632 -8.12 21.65 -24.64
CA LEU A 632 -9.31 22.45 -24.38
C LEU A 632 -9.60 22.46 -22.88
N PHE A 633 -9.85 23.65 -22.33
CA PHE A 633 -10.18 23.71 -20.91
C PHE A 633 -11.61 23.23 -20.62
N ASP A 634 -11.79 22.68 -19.42
CA ASP A 634 -13.01 21.98 -18.99
C ASP A 634 -14.29 22.79 -19.29
N SER A 635 -14.28 24.10 -18.97
CA SER A 635 -15.45 24.96 -19.16
C SER A 635 -15.58 25.49 -20.60
N ASP A 636 -14.49 25.61 -21.36
CA ASP A 636 -14.53 25.96 -22.79
C ASP A 636 -15.14 24.81 -23.62
N ALA A 637 -14.77 23.56 -23.32
CA ALA A 637 -15.34 22.37 -23.94
C ALA A 637 -16.85 22.23 -23.63
N ALA A 638 -17.26 22.52 -22.40
CA ALA A 638 -18.67 22.52 -22.00
C ALA A 638 -19.50 23.56 -22.79
N VAL A 639 -18.96 24.75 -23.01
CA VAL A 639 -19.60 25.78 -23.86
C VAL A 639 -19.73 25.28 -25.30
N LEU A 640 -18.67 24.75 -25.90
CA LEU A 640 -18.70 24.24 -27.28
C LEU A 640 -19.73 23.11 -27.48
N SER A 641 -19.81 22.16 -26.53
CA SER A 641 -20.81 21.09 -26.58
C SER A 641 -22.26 21.57 -26.40
N SER A 642 -22.48 22.68 -25.69
CA SER A 642 -23.79 23.30 -25.53
C SER A 642 -24.25 24.06 -26.78
N VAL A 643 -23.32 24.65 -27.54
CA VAL A 643 -23.60 25.38 -28.80
C VAL A 643 -23.90 24.40 -29.94
N GLY A 644 -23.25 23.23 -29.96
CA GLY A 644 -23.52 22.16 -30.92
C GLY A 644 -24.86 21.43 -30.75
N ARG A 645 -25.64 21.73 -29.70
CA ARG A 645 -26.97 21.15 -29.44
C ARG A 645 -28.15 22.04 -29.86
N VAL A 646 -27.91 23.14 -30.59
CA VAL A 646 -29.01 23.88 -31.25
C VAL A 646 -29.54 23.04 -32.43
N LEU A 647 -30.76 22.55 -32.25
CA LEU A 647 -31.54 21.64 -33.10
C LEU A 647 -31.42 21.87 -34.63
N PRO A 648 -31.45 20.82 -35.47
CA PRO A 648 -31.78 21.00 -36.88
C PRO A 648 -33.22 21.53 -36.97
N GLY A 649 -33.34 22.80 -37.36
CA GLY A 649 -34.62 23.45 -37.60
C GLY A 649 -35.43 22.69 -38.63
N LYS A 650 -36.73 22.53 -38.36
CA LYS A 650 -37.75 22.14 -39.33
C LYS A 650 -37.60 23.01 -40.58
N SER A 651 -37.13 22.43 -41.68
CA SER A 651 -37.40 22.99 -43.00
C SER A 651 -38.72 22.41 -43.50
N SER A 652 -39.77 23.20 -43.36
CA SER A 652 -40.92 23.10 -44.25
C SER A 652 -40.55 23.74 -45.57
N MET A 653 -40.54 22.98 -46.67
CA MET A 653 -41.02 23.51 -47.95
C MET A 653 -41.44 22.37 -48.87
N ALA A 654 -42.72 22.44 -49.23
CA ALA A 654 -43.35 21.67 -50.29
C ALA A 654 -43.06 22.28 -51.66
N ALA A 655 -43.23 21.44 -52.70
CA ALA A 655 -43.50 21.77 -54.10
C ALA A 655 -42.45 22.58 -54.89
N ARG A 656 -41.68 21.93 -55.76
CA ARG A 656 -42.03 21.58 -57.16
C ARG A 656 -40.99 20.63 -57.73
#